data_AF-A0A947AJ82-F1
#
_entry.id   AF-A0A947AJ82-F1
#
_cell.length_a   1.000
_cell.length_b   1.000
_cell.length_c   1.000
_cell.angle_alpha   90.00
_cell.angle_beta   90.00
_cell.angle_gamma   90.00
#
_symmetry.space_group_name_H-M   'P 1'
#
loop_
_entity.id
_entity.type
_entity.pdbx_description
1 polymer ?
#
loop_
_entity_poly.entity_id
_entity_poly.type
_entity_poly.pdbx_seq_one_letter_code
_entity_poly.pdbx_strand_id
1 'polypeptide(L)'
;TELGVSAVCLNSSISQEEYKKNIRLIKQNRAKLLYVSPETLLKPGILDLLSSVGVSCLAIDEAHCISEWGHDFRPEYRQLADVRSCLSGTVCIALTATATPRVRQDIINSLNFESSNEYISSFDRENLFIRIVSKTDPVDQTLSFISQFHDQSGIIYCFSRRQVEDLSEILEQKGFSVRPYHAGLPDEIRKKNQELFIKDDVLIMVATIAFGMGINKPNVRFVIHYDLPKNIESYYQEIGRSGRDGLRSECMMLFGYGDIQKIKYFINQKPTREKRVANVHLQALLKFAETDTCRRIPLLGYFGEECSKKSCGMCDNCLSGKKESKDITVYAQKFLSCVKRTGEIFGAAHVIDVLRGSESKKVLRFGHQHVSTYGIGKELTKKQWFHLSRQLLHQGLVIQDTEYGGLKLAENAWDVFKGKETVSGRIEADEIKIVKKPTENIADFDKKLFDRLREKRKQLADEAKVPPYVIFSDRTLIEMSAFFPQNINNMKNIYGIGEEKLKKYGFIFLEVICEYCEKHGIAERLKENGQLKRKTSKQPRKLRHVAIGEAYNAGESIEKIMARYNIKLVTVLDHLFKYVVEGNKIRSDGLLSVSALSQKKIQAVLETFDRLGTEYLSPIYKKNKGKISYEDLKIIRLYDLSKKSSKNI
;
A
#
# COMPACT_ATOMS: atom_id res chain seq x y z
N THR A 1 26.35 -19.86 -17.84
CA THR A 1 25.26 -19.40 -16.96
C THR A 1 24.43 -20.61 -16.54
N GLU A 2 23.60 -20.49 -15.50
CA GLU A 2 22.74 -21.59 -15.02
C GLU A 2 21.77 -22.13 -16.07
N LEU A 3 21.39 -21.31 -17.06
CA LEU A 3 20.48 -21.67 -18.16
C LEU A 3 21.21 -22.13 -19.44
N GLY A 4 22.54 -22.35 -19.37
CA GLY A 4 23.32 -22.78 -20.54
C GLY A 4 23.55 -21.70 -21.61
N VAL A 5 23.08 -20.47 -21.42
CA VAL A 5 23.29 -19.35 -22.34
C VAL A 5 24.68 -18.76 -22.13
N SER A 6 25.46 -18.60 -23.20
CA SER A 6 26.78 -17.96 -23.13
C SER A 6 26.62 -16.45 -23.00
N ALA A 7 26.78 -15.92 -21.79
CA ALA A 7 26.69 -14.50 -21.48
C ALA A 7 27.97 -14.02 -20.79
N VAL A 8 28.43 -12.83 -21.16
CA VAL A 8 29.61 -12.16 -20.58
C VAL A 8 29.26 -10.73 -20.20
N CYS A 9 30.08 -10.11 -19.36
CA CYS A 9 29.98 -8.69 -19.06
C CYS A 9 31.32 -7.97 -19.24
N LEU A 10 31.25 -6.68 -19.53
CA LEU A 10 32.40 -5.77 -19.57
C LEU A 10 32.06 -4.55 -18.71
N ASN A 11 32.70 -4.47 -17.54
CA ASN A 11 32.58 -3.35 -16.62
C ASN A 11 33.87 -3.20 -15.79
N SER A 12 33.94 -2.19 -14.93
CA SER A 12 35.12 -1.93 -14.09
C SER A 12 35.29 -2.89 -12.91
N SER A 13 34.30 -3.75 -12.63
CA SER A 13 34.32 -4.65 -11.47
C SER A 13 34.98 -5.99 -11.72
N ILE A 14 35.26 -6.34 -12.98
CA ILE A 14 35.91 -7.61 -13.36
C ILE A 14 37.44 -7.48 -13.40
N SER A 15 38.13 -8.58 -13.10
CA SER A 15 39.60 -8.61 -13.15
C SER A 15 40.12 -8.41 -14.57
N GLN A 16 41.37 -7.97 -14.70
CA GLN A 16 41.98 -7.74 -16.01
C GLN A 16 42.12 -9.04 -16.83
N GLU A 17 42.34 -10.17 -16.17
CA GLU A 17 42.39 -11.49 -16.82
C GLU A 17 41.03 -11.90 -17.35
N GLU A 18 39.98 -11.73 -16.55
CA GLU A 18 38.60 -12.03 -16.93
C GLU A 18 38.12 -11.10 -18.06
N TYR A 19 38.49 -9.83 -18.00
CA TYR A 19 38.25 -8.87 -19.08
C TYR A 19 38.85 -9.36 -20.40
N LYS A 20 40.13 -9.74 -20.41
CA LYS A 20 40.81 -10.28 -21.61
C LYS A 20 40.14 -11.57 -22.10
N LYS A 21 39.72 -12.45 -21.19
CA LYS A 21 38.98 -13.68 -21.52
C LYS A 21 37.64 -13.37 -22.19
N ASN A 22 36.86 -12.44 -21.64
CA ASN A 22 35.57 -12.04 -22.20
C ASN A 22 35.72 -11.43 -23.60
N ILE A 23 36.74 -10.58 -23.80
CA ILE A 23 37.06 -10.03 -25.13
C ILE A 23 37.39 -11.13 -26.15
N ARG A 24 38.16 -12.15 -25.76
CA ARG A 24 38.45 -13.31 -26.65
C ARG A 24 37.18 -14.07 -27.02
N LEU A 25 36.29 -14.30 -26.07
CA LEU A 25 35.00 -14.98 -26.31
C LEU A 25 34.11 -14.20 -27.28
N ILE A 26 34.12 -12.86 -27.17
CA ILE A 26 33.38 -11.98 -28.08
C ILE A 26 33.96 -12.07 -29.50
N LYS A 27 35.28 -11.91 -29.66
CA LYS A 27 35.96 -12.02 -30.96
C LYS A 27 35.76 -13.37 -31.65
N GLN A 28 35.59 -14.44 -30.88
CA GLN A 28 35.35 -15.79 -31.39
C GLN A 28 33.87 -16.11 -31.65
N ASN A 29 32.95 -15.14 -31.56
CA ASN A 29 31.50 -15.36 -31.70
C ASN A 29 30.93 -16.40 -30.70
N ARG A 30 31.60 -16.60 -29.56
CA ARG A 30 31.19 -17.54 -28.52
C ARG A 30 30.29 -16.91 -27.44
N ALA A 31 30.27 -15.58 -27.34
CA ALA A 31 29.34 -14.86 -26.47
C ALA A 31 28.02 -14.59 -27.23
N LYS A 32 26.88 -15.01 -26.65
CA LYS A 32 25.54 -14.73 -27.19
C LYS A 32 24.91 -13.47 -26.58
N LEU A 33 25.25 -13.15 -25.33
CA LEU A 33 24.83 -11.94 -24.65
C LEU A 33 26.05 -11.21 -24.07
N LEU A 34 26.10 -9.90 -24.25
CA LEU A 34 27.09 -9.01 -23.65
C LEU A 34 26.37 -7.94 -22.83
N TYR A 35 26.64 -7.90 -21.53
CA TYR A 35 26.24 -6.80 -20.66
C TYR A 35 27.38 -5.79 -20.54
N VAL A 36 27.10 -4.53 -20.85
CA VAL A 36 28.12 -3.47 -20.85
C VAL A 36 27.51 -2.19 -20.27
N SER A 37 28.29 -1.47 -19.46
CA SER A 37 27.85 -0.16 -18.96
C SER A 37 27.98 0.91 -20.07
N PRO A 38 27.16 1.97 -20.08
CA PRO A 38 27.26 3.03 -21.08
C PRO A 38 28.68 3.60 -21.19
N GLU A 39 29.33 3.86 -20.06
CA GLU A 39 30.69 4.42 -19.97
C GLU A 39 31.74 3.49 -20.59
N THR A 40 31.52 2.17 -20.51
CA THR A 40 32.42 1.18 -21.11
C THR A 40 32.15 1.01 -22.60
N LEU A 41 30.87 1.05 -23.00
CA LEU A 41 30.43 0.92 -24.39
C LEU A 41 30.95 2.08 -25.25
N LEU A 42 31.00 3.28 -24.69
CA LEU A 42 31.45 4.50 -25.38
C LEU A 42 32.97 4.58 -25.59
N LYS A 43 33.74 3.58 -25.09
CA LYS A 43 35.18 3.53 -25.35
C LYS A 43 35.43 3.14 -26.82
N PRO A 44 36.30 3.86 -27.56
CA PRO A 44 36.53 3.62 -28.98
C PRO A 44 36.83 2.15 -29.33
N GLY A 45 37.73 1.51 -28.58
CA GLY A 45 38.11 0.12 -28.84
C GLY A 45 37.00 -0.92 -28.60
N ILE A 46 35.93 -0.57 -27.88
CA ILE A 46 34.76 -1.45 -27.72
C ILE A 46 33.83 -1.32 -28.92
N LEU A 47 33.58 -0.10 -29.40
CA LEU A 47 32.76 0.11 -30.60
C LEU A 47 33.40 -0.56 -31.83
N ASP A 48 34.72 -0.42 -32.00
CA ASP A 48 35.46 -1.09 -33.08
C ASP A 48 35.35 -2.61 -32.98
N LEU A 49 35.45 -3.15 -31.77
CA LEU A 49 35.27 -4.58 -31.51
C LEU A 49 33.87 -5.04 -31.92
N LEU A 50 32.84 -4.33 -31.49
CA LEU A 50 31.44 -4.70 -31.76
C LEU A 50 31.13 -4.64 -33.26
N SER A 51 31.63 -3.60 -33.95
CA SER A 51 31.51 -3.47 -35.39
C SER A 51 32.19 -4.62 -36.14
N SER A 52 33.34 -5.11 -35.66
CA SER A 52 34.08 -6.22 -36.30
C SER A 52 33.41 -7.60 -36.17
N VAL A 53 32.63 -7.82 -35.10
CA VAL A 53 32.00 -9.11 -34.79
C VAL A 53 30.60 -9.24 -35.40
N GLY A 54 29.92 -8.11 -35.63
CA GLY A 54 28.56 -8.05 -36.13
C GLY A 54 27.54 -8.25 -35.01
N VAL A 55 26.85 -7.17 -34.64
CA VAL A 55 25.85 -7.20 -33.56
C VAL A 55 24.46 -7.44 -34.17
N SER A 56 23.72 -8.42 -33.65
CA SER A 56 22.35 -8.69 -34.12
C SER A 56 21.31 -7.80 -33.44
N CYS A 57 21.50 -7.50 -32.15
CA CYS A 57 20.58 -6.67 -31.38
C CYS A 57 21.32 -5.81 -30.33
N LEU A 58 20.92 -4.54 -30.24
CA LEU A 58 21.29 -3.61 -29.18
C LEU A 58 20.08 -3.43 -28.25
N ALA A 59 20.18 -3.93 -27.02
CA ALA A 59 19.15 -3.76 -26.00
C ALA A 59 19.59 -2.73 -24.96
N ILE A 60 18.82 -1.65 -24.83
CA ILE A 60 19.02 -0.58 -23.86
C ILE A 60 18.06 -0.82 -22.70
N ASP A 61 18.57 -1.37 -21.61
CA ASP A 61 17.81 -1.53 -20.37
C ASP A 61 17.82 -0.24 -19.54
N GLU A 62 16.76 -0.04 -18.75
CA GLU A 62 16.49 1.19 -17.99
C GLU A 62 16.59 2.47 -18.85
N ALA A 63 15.98 2.45 -20.03
CA ALA A 63 16.07 3.52 -21.04
C ALA A 63 15.57 4.90 -20.54
N HIS A 64 14.84 4.96 -19.42
CA HIS A 64 14.45 6.23 -18.79
C HIS A 64 15.66 7.10 -18.38
N CYS A 65 16.85 6.52 -18.21
CA CYS A 65 18.09 7.24 -17.90
C CYS A 65 18.53 8.23 -19.01
N ILE A 66 18.03 8.07 -20.24
CA ILE A 66 18.30 8.97 -21.38
C ILE A 66 17.67 10.35 -21.15
N SER A 67 16.51 10.38 -20.49
CA SER A 67 15.71 11.58 -20.36
C SER A 67 16.10 12.38 -19.12
N GLU A 68 16.33 13.68 -19.29
CA GLU A 68 16.46 14.62 -18.17
C GLU A 68 15.18 14.77 -17.35
N TRP A 69 14.04 14.39 -17.94
CA TRP A 69 12.75 14.32 -17.26
C TRP A 69 12.57 13.01 -16.50
N GLY A 70 13.47 12.04 -16.73
CA GLY A 70 13.57 10.81 -15.99
C GLY A 70 14.03 11.06 -14.54
N HIS A 71 13.88 10.03 -13.71
CA HIS A 71 14.20 10.10 -12.29
C HIS A 71 15.66 9.76 -11.97
N ASP A 72 16.40 9.16 -12.92
CA ASP A 72 17.83 8.82 -12.83
C ASP A 72 18.57 9.19 -14.13
N PHE A 73 18.54 10.48 -14.50
CA PHE A 73 19.20 10.95 -15.73
C PHE A 73 20.72 10.70 -15.69
N ARG A 74 21.25 10.12 -16.78
CA ARG A 74 22.69 9.88 -16.99
C ARG A 74 23.12 10.43 -18.34
N PRO A 75 24.03 11.43 -18.41
CA PRO A 75 24.46 12.04 -19.66
C PRO A 75 24.97 11.04 -20.71
N GLU A 76 25.63 9.97 -20.27
CA GLU A 76 26.24 8.93 -21.13
C GLU A 76 25.18 8.16 -21.92
N TYR A 77 23.96 8.05 -21.41
CA TYR A 77 22.87 7.37 -22.11
C TYR A 77 22.43 8.12 -23.38
N ARG A 78 22.61 9.44 -23.47
CA ARG A 78 22.29 10.18 -24.70
C ARG A 78 23.25 9.86 -25.85
N GLN A 79 24.49 9.51 -25.54
CA GLN A 79 25.49 9.15 -26.52
C GLN A 79 25.22 7.77 -27.14
N LEU A 80 24.25 7.01 -26.63
CA LEU A 80 23.81 5.75 -27.24
C LEU A 80 23.17 5.95 -28.62
N ALA A 81 22.72 7.18 -28.95
CA ALA A 81 22.27 7.54 -30.29
C ALA A 81 23.40 7.39 -31.32
N ASP A 82 24.63 7.76 -30.95
CA ASP A 82 25.81 7.62 -31.81
C ASP A 82 26.17 6.15 -31.98
N VAL A 83 26.09 5.37 -30.90
CA VAL A 83 26.31 3.91 -30.94
C VAL A 83 25.32 3.22 -31.89
N ARG A 84 24.03 3.60 -31.84
CA ARG A 84 23.02 3.08 -32.76
C ARG A 84 23.34 3.45 -34.21
N SER A 85 23.80 4.67 -34.46
CA SER A 85 24.21 5.12 -35.80
C SER A 85 25.40 4.33 -36.34
N CYS A 86 26.40 4.04 -35.50
CA CYS A 86 27.54 3.19 -35.87
C CYS A 86 27.12 1.74 -36.17
N LEU A 87 26.07 1.25 -35.51
CA LEU A 87 25.54 -0.11 -35.66
C LEU A 87 24.26 -0.15 -36.51
N SER A 88 24.22 0.59 -37.62
CA SER A 88 23.01 0.85 -38.42
C SER A 88 22.24 -0.38 -38.92
N GLY A 89 22.91 -1.53 -39.09
CA GLY A 89 22.27 -2.81 -39.47
C GLY A 89 21.67 -3.60 -38.31
N THR A 90 21.74 -3.10 -37.07
CA THR A 90 21.38 -3.81 -35.84
C THR A 90 19.97 -3.46 -35.38
N VAL A 91 19.20 -4.46 -34.92
CA VAL A 91 17.90 -4.21 -34.29
C VAL A 91 18.12 -3.54 -32.93
N CYS A 92 17.50 -2.38 -32.68
CA CYS A 92 17.62 -1.67 -31.41
C CYS A 92 16.30 -1.72 -30.63
N ILE A 93 16.36 -2.07 -29.35
CA ILE A 93 15.23 -2.11 -28.43
C ILE A 93 15.56 -1.33 -27.15
N ALA A 94 14.61 -0.56 -26.65
CA ALA A 94 14.72 0.15 -25.38
C ALA A 94 13.64 -0.34 -24.41
N LEU A 95 14.05 -0.69 -23.18
CA LEU A 95 13.16 -1.23 -22.15
C LEU A 95 13.20 -0.33 -20.91
N THR A 96 12.05 -0.11 -20.30
CA THR A 96 11.94 0.62 -19.03
C THR A 96 10.63 0.26 -18.33
N ALA A 97 10.67 0.16 -16.99
CA ALA A 97 9.48 -0.10 -16.18
C ALA A 97 8.73 1.18 -15.78
N THR A 98 9.39 2.35 -15.83
CA THR A 98 8.84 3.62 -15.33
C THR A 98 9.20 4.76 -16.27
N ALA A 99 8.34 5.02 -17.24
CA ALA A 99 8.45 6.17 -18.12
C ALA A 99 7.10 6.86 -18.26
N THR A 100 7.05 8.14 -17.91
CA THR A 100 5.91 9.01 -18.19
C THR A 100 5.81 9.27 -19.70
N PRO A 101 4.65 9.71 -20.24
CA PRO A 101 4.50 9.95 -21.68
C PRO A 101 5.57 10.89 -22.24
N ARG A 102 5.98 11.89 -21.45
CA ARG A 102 7.06 12.81 -21.80
C ARG A 102 8.41 12.11 -21.90
N VAL A 103 8.75 11.25 -20.93
CA VAL A 103 10.00 10.48 -20.92
C VAL A 103 10.02 9.49 -22.10
N ARG A 104 8.89 8.84 -22.41
CA ARG A 104 8.79 7.95 -23.58
C ARG A 104 9.09 8.70 -24.88
N GLN A 105 8.49 9.88 -25.06
CA GLN A 105 8.77 10.71 -26.24
C GLN A 105 10.24 11.14 -26.31
N ASP A 106 10.87 11.47 -25.17
CA ASP A 106 12.28 11.85 -25.12
C ASP A 106 13.21 10.67 -25.49
N ILE A 107 12.87 9.45 -25.07
CA ILE A 107 13.58 8.22 -25.47
C ILE A 107 13.43 8.00 -26.98
N ILE A 108 12.21 8.08 -27.52
CA ILE A 108 11.92 7.90 -28.95
C ILE A 108 12.71 8.91 -29.78
N ASN A 109 12.69 10.19 -29.39
CA ASN A 109 13.41 11.25 -30.09
C ASN A 109 14.93 11.10 -29.97
N SER A 110 15.45 10.84 -28.76
CA SER A 110 16.89 10.75 -28.52
C SER A 110 17.51 9.54 -29.22
N LEU A 111 16.80 8.41 -29.26
CA LEU A 111 17.28 7.22 -29.94
C LEU A 111 16.87 7.15 -31.40
N ASN A 112 16.13 8.12 -31.95
CA ASN A 112 15.59 8.16 -33.32
C ASN A 112 14.69 6.96 -33.68
N PHE A 113 13.84 6.51 -32.75
CA PHE A 113 12.88 5.44 -33.03
C PHE A 113 11.69 5.95 -33.86
N GLU A 114 11.09 5.04 -34.63
CA GLU A 114 9.78 5.28 -35.23
C GLU A 114 8.68 5.11 -34.18
N SER A 115 7.72 6.03 -34.14
CA SER A 115 6.64 6.05 -33.15
C SER A 115 5.69 4.84 -33.22
N SER A 116 5.71 4.07 -34.32
CA SER A 116 4.84 2.91 -34.56
C SER A 116 5.17 1.67 -33.74
N ASN A 117 6.36 1.60 -33.14
CA ASN A 117 6.88 0.43 -32.43
C ASN A 117 6.88 0.60 -30.89
N GLU A 118 5.96 1.43 -30.35
CA GLU A 118 5.80 1.62 -28.91
C GLU A 118 4.83 0.57 -28.32
N TYR A 119 5.31 -0.22 -27.36
CA TYR A 119 4.50 -1.22 -26.66
C TYR A 119 4.42 -0.86 -25.17
N ILE A 120 3.21 -0.51 -24.70
CA ILE A 120 2.96 -0.11 -23.32
C ILE A 120 2.05 -1.15 -22.66
N SER A 121 2.55 -1.79 -21.60
CA SER A 121 1.72 -2.57 -20.69
C SER A 121 1.11 -1.69 -19.61
N SER A 122 -0.01 -2.11 -19.02
CA SER A 122 -0.60 -1.42 -17.87
C SER A 122 0.36 -1.35 -16.68
N PHE A 123 0.35 -0.21 -16.02
CA PHE A 123 1.02 0.07 -14.75
C PHE A 123 0.16 -0.36 -13.53
N ASP A 124 -1.05 -0.90 -13.75
CA ASP A 124 -1.90 -1.33 -12.63
C ASP A 124 -1.41 -2.65 -12.04
N ARG A 125 -0.87 -2.57 -10.82
CA ARG A 125 -0.53 -3.72 -10.00
C ARG A 125 -1.71 -4.06 -9.09
N GLU A 126 -2.65 -4.84 -9.63
CA GLU A 126 -3.91 -5.13 -8.97
C GLU A 126 -3.77 -5.80 -7.59
N ASN A 127 -2.68 -6.54 -7.39
CA ASN A 127 -2.38 -7.25 -6.15
C ASN A 127 -1.78 -6.37 -5.03
N LEU A 128 -1.41 -5.11 -5.32
CA LEU A 128 -0.82 -4.22 -4.32
C LEU A 128 -1.90 -3.39 -3.63
N PHE A 129 -1.90 -3.48 -2.29
CA PHE A 129 -2.69 -2.62 -1.43
C PHE A 129 -1.89 -1.36 -1.08
N ILE A 130 -2.38 -0.17 -1.45
CA ILE A 130 -1.68 1.10 -1.22
C ILE A 130 -2.27 1.83 -0.01
N ARG A 131 -1.42 2.17 0.97
CA ARG A 131 -1.80 2.92 2.19
C ARG A 131 -0.85 4.08 2.42
N ILE A 132 -1.38 5.26 2.68
CA ILE A 132 -0.59 6.43 3.08
C ILE A 132 -1.10 6.91 4.43
N VAL A 133 -0.21 6.91 5.42
CA VAL A 133 -0.55 7.23 6.82
C VAL A 133 0.25 8.44 7.25
N SER A 134 -0.36 9.33 8.03
CA SER A 134 0.39 10.41 8.67
C SER A 134 1.49 9.83 9.56
N LYS A 135 2.72 10.32 9.38
CA LYS A 135 3.89 9.93 10.17
C LYS A 135 3.78 10.52 11.58
N THR A 136 3.45 9.68 12.54
CA THR A 136 3.32 10.01 13.97
C THR A 136 3.83 8.84 14.77
N ASP A 137 4.86 9.03 15.60
CA ASP A 137 5.49 7.93 16.35
C ASP A 137 5.89 6.78 15.40
N PRO A 138 6.74 7.06 14.38
CA PRO A 138 6.92 6.19 13.21
C PRO A 138 7.46 4.79 13.54
N VAL A 139 8.21 4.64 14.63
CA VAL A 139 8.69 3.35 15.14
C VAL A 139 7.49 2.48 15.55
N ASP A 140 6.58 3.01 16.36
CA ASP A 140 5.39 2.28 16.82
C ASP A 140 4.44 1.95 15.67
N GLN A 141 4.28 2.86 14.71
CA GLN A 141 3.52 2.61 13.49
C GLN A 141 4.12 1.45 12.68
N THR A 142 5.44 1.42 12.57
CA THR A 142 6.17 0.35 11.85
C THR A 142 6.00 -0.99 12.56
N LEU A 143 6.22 -1.03 13.88
CA LEU A 143 6.04 -2.24 14.71
C LEU A 143 4.61 -2.79 14.62
N SER A 144 3.61 -1.92 14.77
CA SER A 144 2.19 -2.29 14.67
C SER A 144 1.83 -2.83 13.29
N PHE A 145 2.44 -2.28 12.23
CA PHE A 145 2.23 -2.77 10.88
C PHE A 145 2.89 -4.14 10.65
N ILE A 146 4.19 -4.28 10.91
CA ILE A 146 4.93 -5.53 10.61
C ILE A 146 4.47 -6.71 11.47
N SER A 147 3.92 -6.47 12.66
CA SER A 147 3.31 -7.52 13.49
C SER A 147 2.12 -8.22 12.80
N GLN A 148 1.51 -7.61 11.77
CA GLN A 148 0.45 -8.25 10.99
C GLN A 148 0.98 -9.22 9.93
N PHE A 149 2.30 -9.21 9.70
CA PHE A 149 3.02 -9.95 8.66
C PHE A 149 4.04 -10.91 9.29
N HIS A 150 3.65 -11.63 10.35
CA HIS A 150 4.49 -12.67 10.96
C HIS A 150 4.98 -13.66 9.90
N ASP A 151 6.27 -13.98 9.96
CA ASP A 151 6.97 -14.89 9.05
C ASP A 151 6.92 -14.53 7.57
N GLN A 152 6.68 -13.26 7.23
CA GLN A 152 6.59 -12.79 5.85
C GLN A 152 7.68 -11.78 5.52
N SER A 153 8.20 -11.88 4.30
CA SER A 153 9.34 -11.07 3.89
C SER A 153 8.91 -9.65 3.48
N GLY A 154 9.67 -8.64 3.87
CA GLY A 154 9.33 -7.25 3.63
C GLY A 154 10.54 -6.32 3.53
N ILE A 155 10.31 -5.13 2.98
CA ILE A 155 11.35 -4.10 2.79
C ILE A 155 10.90 -2.81 3.47
N ILE A 156 11.80 -2.16 4.20
CA ILE A 156 11.57 -0.87 4.84
C ILE A 156 12.57 0.14 4.26
N TYR A 157 12.09 1.12 3.52
CA TYR A 157 12.89 2.18 2.92
C TYR A 157 13.02 3.38 3.87
N CYS A 158 14.27 3.73 4.20
CA CYS A 158 14.63 4.90 4.99
C CYS A 158 15.48 5.87 4.17
N PHE A 159 15.47 7.15 4.57
CA PHE A 159 16.15 8.21 3.85
C PHE A 159 17.69 8.16 4.02
N SER A 160 18.17 7.85 5.23
CA SER A 160 19.59 7.92 5.58
C SER A 160 20.16 6.60 6.09
N ARG A 161 21.49 6.43 5.98
CA ARG A 161 22.22 5.25 6.46
C ARG A 161 22.04 5.04 7.97
N ARG A 162 22.17 6.13 8.74
CA ARG A 162 21.96 6.11 10.18
C ARG A 162 20.56 5.63 10.57
N GLN A 163 19.52 6.12 9.90
CA GLN A 163 18.15 5.64 10.16
C GLN A 163 17.98 4.15 9.83
N VAL A 164 18.67 3.64 8.80
CA VAL A 164 18.67 2.21 8.49
C VAL A 164 19.28 1.40 9.63
N GLU A 165 20.43 1.83 10.15
CA GLU A 165 21.11 1.18 11.27
C GLU A 165 20.25 1.25 12.55
N ASP A 166 19.83 2.45 12.96
CA ASP A 166 19.01 2.69 14.16
C ASP A 166 17.71 1.86 14.13
N LEU A 167 16.98 1.86 13.01
CA LEU A 167 15.72 1.13 12.89
C LEU A 167 15.95 -0.38 12.86
N SER A 168 17.01 -0.86 12.20
CA SER A 168 17.35 -2.29 12.19
C SER A 168 17.62 -2.79 13.60
N GLU A 169 18.38 -2.04 14.40
CA GLU A 169 18.70 -2.40 15.78
C GLU A 169 17.42 -2.45 16.64
N ILE A 170 16.56 -1.44 16.55
CA ILE A 170 15.28 -1.42 17.29
C ILE A 170 14.41 -2.64 16.92
N LEU A 171 14.32 -2.97 15.64
CA LEU A 171 13.53 -4.11 15.18
C LEU A 171 14.13 -5.45 15.63
N GLU A 172 15.45 -5.58 15.60
CA GLU A 172 16.16 -6.79 16.08
C GLU A 172 15.95 -6.98 17.59
N GLN A 173 16.06 -5.92 18.39
CA GLN A 173 15.78 -5.95 19.83
C GLN A 173 14.32 -6.35 20.15
N LYS A 174 13.38 -6.08 19.23
CA LYS A 174 11.97 -6.50 19.33
C LYS A 174 11.73 -7.92 18.81
N GLY A 175 12.77 -8.64 18.40
CA GLY A 175 12.70 -10.04 17.98
C GLY A 175 12.37 -10.25 16.50
N PHE A 176 12.41 -9.21 15.67
CA PHE A 176 12.20 -9.37 14.23
C PHE A 176 13.47 -9.84 13.52
N SER A 177 13.33 -10.75 12.57
CA SER A 177 14.43 -11.17 11.68
C SER A 177 14.72 -10.07 10.65
N VAL A 178 15.72 -9.23 10.95
CA VAL A 178 16.00 -8.00 10.20
C VAL A 178 17.49 -7.79 9.93
N ARG A 179 17.83 -7.21 8.77
CA ARG A 179 19.19 -6.73 8.47
C ARG A 179 19.18 -5.35 7.81
N PRO A 180 20.24 -4.54 8.02
CA PRO A 180 20.43 -3.27 7.33
C PRO A 180 21.03 -3.47 5.92
N TYR A 181 20.69 -2.56 5.01
CA TYR A 181 21.34 -2.46 3.69
C TYR A 181 21.49 -1.01 3.22
N HIS A 182 22.72 -0.56 3.05
CA HIS A 182 23.04 0.73 2.45
C HIS A 182 24.44 0.73 1.85
N ALA A 183 24.72 1.70 0.97
CA ALA A 183 26.02 1.88 0.31
C ALA A 183 27.20 2.25 1.24
N GLY A 184 26.96 2.33 2.56
CA GLY A 184 28.03 2.52 3.55
C GLY A 184 28.56 1.20 4.12
N LEU A 185 27.83 0.09 3.91
CA LEU A 185 28.28 -1.23 4.33
C LEU A 185 29.36 -1.76 3.37
N PRO A 186 30.36 -2.50 3.88
CA PRO A 186 31.28 -3.27 3.05
C PRO A 186 30.52 -4.17 2.06
N ASP A 187 31.07 -4.32 0.84
CA ASP A 187 30.40 -5.09 -0.22
C ASP A 187 30.16 -6.56 0.16
N GLU A 188 31.06 -7.17 0.95
CA GLU A 188 30.88 -8.51 1.49
C GLU A 188 29.65 -8.61 2.40
N ILE A 189 29.45 -7.63 3.28
CA ILE A 189 28.29 -7.57 4.19
C ILE A 189 27.01 -7.33 3.39
N ARG A 190 27.05 -6.44 2.39
CA ARG A 190 25.90 -6.18 1.50
C ARG A 190 25.47 -7.45 0.77
N LYS A 191 26.41 -8.17 0.16
CA LYS A 191 26.15 -9.44 -0.54
C LYS A 191 25.58 -10.47 0.43
N LYS A 192 26.20 -10.64 1.60
CA LYS A 192 25.71 -11.56 2.63
C LYS A 192 24.28 -11.26 3.07
N ASN A 193 23.97 -10.00 3.40
CA ASN A 193 22.62 -9.61 3.83
C ASN A 193 21.59 -9.80 2.70
N GLN A 194 21.96 -9.48 1.46
CA GLN A 194 21.11 -9.71 0.30
C GLN A 194 20.83 -11.20 0.07
N GLU A 195 21.85 -12.06 0.18
CA GLU A 195 21.70 -13.50 0.05
C GLU A 195 20.79 -14.10 1.13
N LEU A 196 20.99 -13.70 2.39
CA LEU A 196 20.14 -14.14 3.51
C LEU A 196 18.66 -13.75 3.30
N PHE A 197 18.42 -12.56 2.76
CA PHE A 197 17.07 -12.10 2.45
C PHE A 197 16.44 -12.87 1.27
N ILE A 198 17.22 -13.12 0.22
CA ILE A 198 16.76 -13.89 -0.94
C ILE A 198 16.38 -15.33 -0.52
N LYS A 199 17.17 -15.93 0.38
CA LYS A 199 17.00 -17.30 0.89
C LYS A 199 15.93 -17.47 1.99
N ASP A 200 15.25 -16.40 2.41
CA ASP A 200 14.30 -16.43 3.54
C ASP A 200 14.94 -16.83 4.88
N ASP A 201 16.22 -16.51 5.06
CA ASP A 201 16.90 -16.56 6.38
C ASP A 201 16.71 -15.26 7.15
N VAL A 202 16.63 -14.15 6.42
CA VAL A 202 16.24 -12.84 6.93
C VAL A 202 14.94 -12.43 6.27
N LEU A 203 13.95 -12.06 7.07
CA LEU A 203 12.62 -11.72 6.55
C LEU A 203 12.49 -10.24 6.21
N ILE A 204 13.10 -9.35 7.00
CA ILE A 204 12.95 -7.90 6.83
C ILE A 204 14.28 -7.30 6.40
N MET A 205 14.27 -6.53 5.31
CA MET A 205 15.39 -5.66 4.97
C MET A 205 15.04 -4.22 5.28
N VAL A 206 15.84 -3.55 6.12
CA VAL A 206 15.77 -2.08 6.27
C VAL A 206 16.85 -1.49 5.38
N ALA A 207 16.49 -0.57 4.50
CA ALA A 207 17.41 -0.13 3.47
C ALA A 207 17.23 1.31 3.01
N THR A 208 18.29 1.87 2.42
CA THR A 208 18.15 3.05 1.56
C THR A 208 17.79 2.62 0.14
N ILE A 209 17.57 3.58 -0.76
CA ILE A 209 17.33 3.36 -2.20
C ILE A 209 18.40 2.50 -2.90
N ALA A 210 19.58 2.33 -2.28
CA ALA A 210 20.63 1.43 -2.78
C ALA A 210 20.17 -0.04 -2.83
N PHE A 211 19.19 -0.43 -2.00
CA PHE A 211 18.56 -1.74 -2.06
C PHE A 211 17.45 -1.74 -3.10
N GLY A 212 17.83 -1.95 -4.36
CA GLY A 212 16.85 -1.90 -5.43
C GLY A 212 17.27 -2.61 -6.71
N MET A 213 18.25 -2.08 -7.42
CA MET A 213 18.64 -2.66 -8.70
C MET A 213 19.08 -4.12 -8.51
N GLY A 214 18.42 -5.07 -9.20
CA GLY A 214 18.83 -6.48 -9.23
C GLY A 214 18.21 -7.44 -8.21
N ILE A 215 17.34 -6.98 -7.30
CA ILE A 215 16.66 -7.92 -6.38
C ILE A 215 15.45 -8.53 -7.05
N ASN A 216 15.45 -9.85 -7.20
CA ASN A 216 14.36 -10.62 -7.76
C ASN A 216 13.81 -11.65 -6.77
N LYS A 217 13.22 -11.16 -5.68
CA LYS A 217 12.51 -11.98 -4.69
C LYS A 217 11.00 -11.86 -4.94
N PRO A 218 10.30 -12.93 -5.37
CA PRO A 218 8.91 -12.81 -5.80
C PRO A 218 7.92 -12.66 -4.64
N ASN A 219 8.28 -13.15 -3.46
CA ASN A 219 7.41 -13.30 -2.31
C ASN A 219 7.54 -12.18 -1.25
N VAL A 220 7.90 -10.96 -1.67
CA VAL A 220 7.88 -9.79 -0.76
C VAL A 220 6.43 -9.37 -0.50
N ARG A 221 5.99 -9.45 0.76
CA ARG A 221 4.60 -9.26 1.21
C ARG A 221 4.29 -7.84 1.66
N PHE A 222 5.29 -7.08 2.07
CA PHE A 222 5.07 -5.67 2.36
C PHE A 222 6.27 -4.79 2.00
N VAL A 223 5.98 -3.53 1.71
CA VAL A 223 6.96 -2.46 1.56
C VAL A 223 6.53 -1.29 2.44
N ILE A 224 7.43 -0.77 3.26
CA ILE A 224 7.22 0.41 4.08
C ILE A 224 8.14 1.51 3.60
N HIS A 225 7.59 2.66 3.22
CA HIS A 225 8.34 3.90 3.08
C HIS A 225 8.31 4.61 4.42
N TYR A 226 9.38 4.39 5.21
CA TYR A 226 9.53 5.02 6.52
C TYR A 226 9.73 6.53 6.39
N ASP A 227 10.41 6.95 5.33
CA ASP A 227 10.53 8.35 4.88
C ASP A 227 9.98 8.48 3.46
N LEU A 228 9.60 9.71 3.08
CA LEU A 228 9.10 10.00 1.73
C LEU A 228 10.16 9.67 0.65
N PRO A 229 9.76 9.00 -0.44
CA PRO A 229 10.61 8.83 -1.61
C PRO A 229 10.84 10.18 -2.31
N LYS A 230 11.81 10.24 -3.22
CA LYS A 230 12.16 11.49 -3.92
C LYS A 230 11.09 11.92 -4.93
N ASN A 231 10.40 10.95 -5.55
CA ASN A 231 9.43 11.14 -6.62
C ASN A 231 8.52 9.91 -6.75
N ILE A 232 7.51 10.00 -7.63
CA ILE A 232 6.53 8.92 -7.86
C ILE A 232 7.18 7.72 -8.56
N GLU A 233 8.15 7.93 -9.45
CA GLU A 233 8.86 6.85 -10.14
C GLU A 233 9.59 5.95 -9.15
N SER A 234 10.37 6.55 -8.24
CA SER A 234 11.08 5.83 -7.18
C SER A 234 10.07 5.05 -6.32
N TYR A 235 9.00 5.73 -5.87
CA TYR A 235 7.92 5.10 -5.11
C TYR A 235 7.35 3.88 -5.84
N TYR A 236 7.00 4.02 -7.12
CA TYR A 236 6.40 2.97 -7.94
C TYR A 236 7.35 1.78 -8.15
N GLN A 237 8.62 2.04 -8.45
CA GLN A 237 9.64 0.98 -8.56
C GLN A 237 9.84 0.23 -7.25
N GLU A 238 9.90 0.97 -6.13
CA GLU A 238 10.12 0.43 -4.78
C GLU A 238 8.96 -0.45 -4.34
N ILE A 239 7.71 0.01 -4.47
CA ILE A 239 6.54 -0.82 -4.15
C ILE A 239 6.39 -1.99 -5.12
N GLY A 240 6.81 -1.82 -6.37
CA GLY A 240 6.75 -2.83 -7.44
C GLY A 240 7.60 -4.09 -7.17
N ARG A 241 8.48 -4.03 -6.17
CA ARG A 241 9.27 -5.15 -5.65
C ARG A 241 8.43 -6.16 -4.87
N SER A 242 7.30 -5.72 -4.34
CA SER A 242 6.36 -6.58 -3.63
C SER A 242 5.44 -7.33 -4.59
N GLY A 243 5.03 -8.54 -4.20
CA GLY A 243 3.98 -9.27 -4.87
C GLY A 243 4.26 -9.61 -6.34
N ARG A 244 5.50 -9.96 -6.71
CA ARG A 244 5.80 -10.37 -8.11
C ARG A 244 5.26 -11.78 -8.43
N ASP A 245 4.96 -12.58 -7.41
CA ASP A 245 4.19 -13.82 -7.51
C ASP A 245 2.69 -13.60 -7.81
N GLY A 246 2.24 -12.34 -7.84
CA GLY A 246 0.84 -11.95 -8.06
C GLY A 246 -0.04 -12.05 -6.83
N LEU A 247 0.50 -12.46 -5.67
CA LEU A 247 -0.24 -12.52 -4.42
C LEU A 247 -0.37 -11.13 -3.79
N ARG A 248 -1.37 -10.97 -2.91
CA ARG A 248 -1.59 -9.71 -2.21
C ARG A 248 -0.35 -9.30 -1.41
N SER A 249 0.04 -8.05 -1.58
CA SER A 249 1.09 -7.40 -0.77
C SER A 249 0.64 -6.00 -0.34
N GLU A 250 1.11 -5.52 0.81
CA GLU A 250 0.74 -4.20 1.34
C GLU A 250 1.89 -3.19 1.29
N CYS A 251 1.61 -2.01 0.75
CA CYS A 251 2.56 -0.91 0.62
C CYS A 251 2.10 0.23 1.52
N MET A 252 2.89 0.58 2.52
CA MET A 252 2.60 1.65 3.48
C MET A 252 3.61 2.78 3.36
N MET A 253 3.15 4.00 3.11
CA MET A 253 4.00 5.20 3.19
C MET A 253 3.66 6.02 4.43
N LEU A 254 4.68 6.29 5.26
CA LEU A 254 4.60 7.21 6.39
C LEU A 254 4.85 8.64 5.88
N PHE A 255 3.78 9.41 5.75
CA PHE A 255 3.80 10.76 5.21
C PHE A 255 4.00 11.81 6.30
N GLY A 256 5.15 12.51 6.27
CA GLY A 256 5.47 13.59 7.20
C GLY A 256 6.06 14.82 6.51
N TYR A 257 5.56 16.02 6.84
CA TYR A 257 6.05 17.28 6.25
C TYR A 257 7.52 17.59 6.59
N GLY A 258 8.06 17.03 7.67
CA GLY A 258 9.48 17.13 7.99
C GLY A 258 10.37 16.54 6.90
N ASP A 259 9.91 15.48 6.22
CA ASP A 259 10.67 14.84 5.14
C ASP A 259 10.63 15.68 3.86
N ILE A 260 9.56 16.46 3.64
CA ILE A 260 9.48 17.41 2.51
C ILE A 260 10.60 18.46 2.62
N GLN A 261 10.88 18.96 3.82
CA GLN A 261 11.95 19.94 4.04
C GLN A 261 13.33 19.34 3.74
N LYS A 262 13.56 18.08 4.13
CA LYS A 262 14.79 17.35 3.75
C LYS A 262 14.92 17.25 2.23
N ILE A 263 13.85 16.84 1.53
CA ILE A 263 13.85 16.72 0.07
C ILE A 263 14.11 18.09 -0.59
N LYS A 264 13.44 19.14 -0.13
CA LYS A 264 13.65 20.52 -0.62
C LYS A 264 15.08 21.00 -0.42
N TYR A 265 15.70 20.69 0.73
CA TYR A 265 17.10 21.04 0.99
C TYR A 265 18.04 20.44 -0.07
N PHE A 266 17.88 19.17 -0.45
CA PHE A 266 18.67 18.56 -1.52
C PHE A 266 18.33 19.10 -2.90
N ILE A 267 17.05 19.38 -3.18
CA ILE A 267 16.62 20.01 -4.44
C ILE A 267 17.28 21.38 -4.62
N ASN A 268 17.42 22.15 -3.54
CA ASN A 268 18.00 23.49 -3.59
C ASN A 268 19.49 23.52 -3.91
N GLN A 269 20.20 22.41 -3.72
CA GLN A 269 21.62 22.27 -4.07
C GLN A 269 21.84 21.88 -5.55
N LYS A 270 20.77 21.55 -6.29
CA LYS A 270 20.85 21.15 -7.69
C LYS A 270 20.98 22.36 -8.63
N PRO A 271 21.60 22.19 -9.81
CA PRO A 271 21.59 23.20 -10.87
C PRO A 271 20.16 23.63 -11.26
N THR A 272 20.00 24.84 -11.79
CA THR A 272 18.69 25.49 -12.04
C THR A 272 17.70 24.61 -12.81
N ARG A 273 18.15 23.91 -13.85
CA ARG A 273 17.29 23.08 -14.70
C ARG A 273 16.83 21.80 -13.98
N GLU A 274 17.76 21.05 -13.39
CA GLU A 274 17.45 19.88 -12.55
C GLU A 274 16.58 20.23 -11.36
N LYS A 275 16.83 21.39 -10.73
CA LYS A 275 16.04 21.90 -9.62
C LYS A 275 14.58 22.10 -10.02
N ARG A 276 14.29 22.63 -11.21
CA ARG A 276 12.91 22.77 -11.71
C ARG A 276 12.24 21.41 -11.88
N VAL A 277 12.91 20.46 -12.54
CA VAL A 277 12.38 19.10 -12.75
C VAL A 277 12.11 18.40 -11.42
N ALA A 278 13.06 18.45 -10.48
CA ALA A 278 12.91 17.84 -9.17
C ALA A 278 11.76 18.45 -8.34
N ASN A 279 11.50 19.76 -8.48
CA ASN A 279 10.35 20.40 -7.86
C ASN A 279 9.02 19.91 -8.46
N VAL A 280 8.94 19.75 -9.79
CA VAL A 280 7.74 19.18 -10.45
C VAL A 280 7.45 17.78 -9.92
N HIS A 281 8.49 16.94 -9.83
CA HIS A 281 8.39 15.59 -9.28
C HIS A 281 7.94 15.56 -7.82
N LEU A 282 8.49 16.45 -6.99
CA LEU A 282 8.06 16.59 -5.60
C LEU A 282 6.58 16.99 -5.51
N GLN A 283 6.15 17.98 -6.31
CA GLN A 283 4.74 18.41 -6.31
C GLN A 283 3.79 17.29 -6.74
N ALA A 284 4.18 16.47 -7.71
CA ALA A 284 3.40 15.30 -8.11
C ALA A 284 3.25 14.29 -6.95
N LEU A 285 4.36 13.99 -6.26
CA LEU A 285 4.35 13.10 -5.09
C LEU A 285 3.46 13.62 -3.96
N LEU A 286 3.48 14.92 -3.69
CA LEU A 286 2.61 15.54 -2.68
C LEU A 286 1.13 15.41 -3.06
N LYS A 287 0.78 15.73 -4.30
CA LYS A 287 -0.59 15.54 -4.81
C LYS A 287 -1.06 14.09 -4.68
N PHE A 288 -0.18 13.13 -4.95
CA PHE A 288 -0.47 11.70 -4.76
C PHE A 288 -0.67 11.33 -3.28
N ALA A 289 0.20 11.84 -2.39
CA ALA A 289 0.12 11.57 -0.95
C ALA A 289 -1.11 12.19 -0.29
N GLU A 290 -1.55 13.35 -0.78
CA GLU A 290 -2.66 14.12 -0.21
C GLU A 290 -4.01 13.86 -0.89
N THR A 291 -4.06 13.08 -1.96
CA THR A 291 -5.33 12.79 -2.64
C THR A 291 -6.35 12.13 -1.72
N ASP A 292 -7.61 12.51 -1.89
CA ASP A 292 -8.78 11.90 -1.24
C ASP A 292 -9.51 10.88 -2.13
N THR A 293 -9.12 10.82 -3.41
CA THR A 293 -9.67 9.87 -4.37
C THR A 293 -8.95 8.52 -4.29
N CYS A 294 -9.38 7.52 -5.05
CA CYS A 294 -8.64 6.26 -5.17
C CYS A 294 -7.16 6.52 -5.50
N ARG A 295 -6.23 6.02 -4.68
CA ARG A 295 -4.77 6.24 -4.84
C ARG A 295 -4.26 5.83 -6.22
N ARG A 296 -4.88 4.82 -6.85
CA ARG A 296 -4.47 4.34 -8.17
C ARG A 296 -4.76 5.34 -9.30
N ILE A 297 -5.79 6.17 -9.18
CA ILE A 297 -6.16 7.13 -10.23
C ILE A 297 -5.00 8.10 -10.52
N PRO A 298 -4.49 8.88 -9.55
CA PRO A 298 -3.36 9.77 -9.81
C PRO A 298 -2.05 9.02 -10.07
N LEU A 299 -1.87 7.81 -9.53
CA LEU A 299 -0.68 7.00 -9.80
C LEU A 299 -0.60 6.54 -11.27
N LEU A 300 -1.69 5.99 -11.81
CA LEU A 300 -1.77 5.58 -13.21
C LEU A 300 -1.77 6.80 -14.15
N GLY A 301 -2.52 7.85 -13.78
CA GLY A 301 -2.55 9.11 -14.53
C GLY A 301 -1.18 9.77 -14.64
N TYR A 302 -0.31 9.63 -13.63
CA TYR A 302 1.08 10.10 -13.69
C TYR A 302 1.89 9.45 -14.82
N PHE A 303 1.65 8.15 -15.09
CA PHE A 303 2.28 7.40 -16.19
C PHE A 303 1.49 7.49 -17.51
N GLY A 304 0.42 8.31 -17.55
CA GLY A 304 -0.42 8.50 -18.73
C GLY A 304 -1.41 7.36 -18.98
N GLU A 305 -1.72 6.55 -17.97
CA GLU A 305 -2.74 5.51 -18.05
C GLU A 305 -4.05 6.00 -17.42
N GLU A 306 -5.15 5.92 -18.17
CA GLU A 306 -6.47 6.24 -17.66
C GLU A 306 -7.04 5.10 -16.81
N CYS A 307 -7.36 5.41 -15.56
CA CYS A 307 -7.97 4.43 -14.67
C CYS A 307 -9.47 4.29 -14.98
N SER A 308 -9.87 3.12 -15.51
CA SER A 308 -11.29 2.82 -15.83
C SER A 308 -12.20 2.73 -14.61
N LYS A 309 -11.64 2.50 -13.41
CA LYS A 309 -12.39 2.27 -12.15
C LYS A 309 -12.32 3.50 -11.24
N LYS A 310 -13.48 4.01 -10.79
CA LYS A 310 -13.56 5.07 -9.76
C LYS A 310 -13.03 4.63 -8.38
N SER A 311 -13.02 3.32 -8.12
CA SER A 311 -12.55 2.72 -6.87
C SER A 311 -11.85 1.40 -7.15
N CYS A 312 -10.60 1.24 -6.71
CA CYS A 312 -9.85 0.00 -6.92
C CYS A 312 -10.13 -1.08 -5.86
N GLY A 313 -10.74 -0.71 -4.72
CA GLY A 313 -10.93 -1.62 -3.57
C GLY A 313 -9.64 -2.06 -2.85
N MET A 314 -8.47 -1.63 -3.36
CA MET A 314 -7.13 -2.03 -2.91
C MET A 314 -6.29 -0.80 -2.50
N CYS A 315 -6.92 0.23 -1.94
CA CYS A 315 -6.21 1.31 -1.26
C CYS A 315 -6.96 1.82 -0.04
N ASP A 316 -6.24 2.52 0.83
CA ASP A 316 -6.76 3.18 2.02
C ASP A 316 -7.97 4.08 1.73
N ASN A 317 -7.90 4.94 0.71
CA ASN A 317 -8.99 5.86 0.37
C ASN A 317 -10.27 5.12 -0.03
N CYS A 318 -10.14 4.04 -0.83
CA CYS A 318 -11.27 3.20 -1.22
C CYS A 318 -11.90 2.44 -0.04
N LEU A 319 -11.09 2.03 0.94
CA LEU A 319 -11.57 1.25 2.10
C LEU A 319 -12.08 2.13 3.26
N SER A 320 -11.66 3.39 3.33
CA SER A 320 -11.94 4.27 4.47
C SER A 320 -13.39 4.80 4.55
N GLY A 321 -14.28 4.35 3.65
CA GLY A 321 -15.66 4.83 3.54
C GLY A 321 -15.76 6.27 3.02
N LYS A 322 -16.97 6.74 2.69
CA LYS A 322 -17.18 8.18 2.45
C LYS A 322 -16.98 8.92 3.77
N LYS A 323 -15.83 9.58 3.93
CA LYS A 323 -15.57 10.44 5.09
C LYS A 323 -16.38 11.73 4.92
N GLU A 324 -17.40 11.91 5.75
CA GLU A 324 -18.22 13.13 5.74
C GLU A 324 -17.36 14.37 6.01
N SER A 325 -17.46 15.34 5.10
CA SER A 325 -16.89 16.67 5.31
C SER A 325 -17.78 17.42 6.30
N LYS A 326 -17.17 18.07 7.27
CA LYS A 326 -17.86 18.92 8.25
C LYS A 326 -17.50 20.37 7.99
N ASP A 327 -18.38 21.28 8.38
CA ASP A 327 -18.03 22.69 8.49
C ASP A 327 -16.97 22.85 9.59
N ILE A 328 -15.78 23.30 9.20
CA ILE A 328 -14.65 23.60 10.08
C ILE A 328 -14.31 25.09 10.11
N THR A 329 -15.21 25.96 9.63
CA THR A 329 -14.97 27.40 9.47
C THR A 329 -14.48 28.04 10.77
N VAL A 330 -15.09 27.71 11.91
CA VAL A 330 -14.69 28.24 13.21
C VAL A 330 -13.26 27.80 13.58
N TYR A 331 -12.90 26.54 13.35
CA TYR A 331 -11.55 26.04 13.62
C TYR A 331 -10.52 26.67 12.68
N ALA A 332 -10.88 26.85 11.41
CA ALA A 332 -10.07 27.56 10.43
C ALA A 332 -9.81 29.01 10.90
N GLN A 333 -10.86 29.74 11.28
CA GLN A 333 -10.75 31.10 11.82
C GLN A 333 -9.86 31.19 13.05
N LYS A 334 -10.02 30.27 14.03
CA LYS A 334 -9.13 30.18 15.20
C LYS A 334 -7.67 30.00 14.78
N PHE A 335 -7.41 29.08 13.86
CA PHE A 335 -6.06 28.79 13.39
C PHE A 335 -5.43 29.97 12.64
N LEU A 336 -6.14 30.52 11.63
CA LEU A 336 -5.68 31.67 10.84
C LEU A 336 -5.45 32.90 11.73
N SER A 337 -6.34 33.14 12.69
CA SER A 337 -6.22 34.21 13.69
C SER A 337 -4.96 34.06 14.54
N CYS A 338 -4.62 32.84 14.94
CA CYS A 338 -3.41 32.57 15.70
C CYS A 338 -2.15 32.72 14.84
N VAL A 339 -2.15 32.25 13.59
CA VAL A 339 -1.04 32.48 12.64
C VAL A 339 -0.74 33.97 12.55
N LYS A 340 -1.76 34.81 12.35
CA LYS A 340 -1.59 36.26 12.26
C LYS A 340 -1.05 36.89 13.55
N ARG A 341 -1.59 36.52 14.71
CA ARG A 341 -1.19 37.07 16.02
C ARG A 341 0.20 36.64 16.47
N THR A 342 0.69 35.51 15.95
CA THR A 342 2.08 35.09 16.16
C THR A 342 3.07 35.73 15.18
N GLY A 343 2.63 36.67 14.33
CA GLY A 343 3.51 37.42 13.45
C GLY A 343 3.91 36.69 12.16
N GLU A 344 3.23 35.60 11.80
CA GLU A 344 3.40 34.91 10.51
C GLU A 344 4.82 34.36 10.21
N ILE A 345 5.61 34.15 11.26
CA ILE A 345 6.99 33.62 11.19
C ILE A 345 7.15 32.23 11.82
N PHE A 346 6.10 31.71 12.47
CA PHE A 346 6.16 30.44 13.19
C PHE A 346 5.48 29.30 12.42
N GLY A 347 6.07 28.11 12.52
CA GLY A 347 5.48 26.89 11.96
C GLY A 347 4.29 26.36 12.76
N ALA A 348 3.55 25.43 12.16
CA ALA A 348 2.31 24.85 12.70
C ALA A 348 2.45 24.39 14.17
N ALA A 349 3.57 23.74 14.54
CA ALA A 349 3.77 23.22 15.90
C ALA A 349 3.63 24.29 16.98
N HIS A 350 4.21 25.48 16.75
CA HIS A 350 4.16 26.59 17.69
C HIS A 350 2.78 27.25 17.73
N VAL A 351 2.16 27.44 16.56
CA VAL A 351 0.79 27.97 16.45
C VAL A 351 -0.19 27.08 17.23
N ILE A 352 -0.04 25.76 17.11
CA ILE A 352 -0.87 24.79 17.82
C ILE A 352 -0.60 24.82 19.33
N ASP A 353 0.65 24.99 19.75
CA ASP A 353 1.00 25.13 21.16
C ASP A 353 0.36 26.39 21.77
N VAL A 354 0.32 27.52 21.04
CA VAL A 354 -0.39 28.73 21.46
C VAL A 354 -1.90 28.49 21.53
N LEU A 355 -2.52 27.93 20.48
CA LEU A 355 -3.96 27.65 20.43
C LEU A 355 -4.43 26.75 21.59
N ARG A 356 -3.63 25.75 21.95
CA ARG A 356 -3.97 24.81 23.03
C ARG A 356 -3.62 25.34 24.43
N GLY A 357 -2.94 26.48 24.53
CA GLY A 357 -2.55 27.07 25.80
C GLY A 357 -1.37 26.36 26.46
N SER A 358 -0.36 25.97 25.67
CA SER A 358 0.86 25.32 26.15
C SER A 358 1.76 26.30 26.90
N GLU A 359 2.42 25.85 27.96
CA GLU A 359 3.42 26.61 28.74
C GLU A 359 4.85 26.34 28.27
N SER A 360 5.04 25.91 27.02
CA SER A 360 6.38 25.63 26.50
C SER A 360 7.27 26.86 26.60
N LYS A 361 8.56 26.66 26.90
CA LYS A 361 9.56 27.74 27.03
C LYS A 361 9.54 28.71 25.84
N LYS A 362 9.28 28.20 24.63
CA LYS A 362 9.20 29.00 23.40
C LYS A 362 7.97 29.90 23.39
N VAL A 363 6.80 29.44 23.85
CA VAL A 363 5.58 30.26 23.93
C VAL A 363 5.78 31.42 24.91
N LEU A 364 6.32 31.11 26.11
CA LEU A 364 6.59 32.11 27.15
C LEU A 364 7.63 33.14 26.70
N ARG A 365 8.72 32.69 26.06
CA ARG A 365 9.80 33.56 25.57
C ARG A 365 9.33 34.61 24.57
N PHE A 366 8.37 34.28 23.72
CA PHE A 366 7.82 35.20 22.72
C PHE A 366 6.58 35.97 23.20
N GLY A 367 6.19 35.83 24.47
CA GLY A 367 5.03 36.53 25.04
C GLY A 367 3.69 36.06 24.48
N HIS A 368 3.64 34.91 23.82
CA HIS A 368 2.43 34.41 23.16
C HIS A 368 1.38 33.84 24.13
N GLN A 369 1.66 33.81 25.43
CA GLN A 369 0.64 33.61 26.46
C GLN A 369 -0.34 34.79 26.58
N HIS A 370 0.04 35.97 26.08
CA HIS A 370 -0.76 37.19 26.18
C HIS A 370 -1.64 37.46 24.94
N VAL A 371 -1.50 36.67 23.86
CA VAL A 371 -2.34 36.86 22.66
C VAL A 371 -3.75 36.33 22.89
N SER A 372 -4.75 36.97 22.29
CA SER A 372 -6.16 36.59 22.48
C SER A 372 -6.51 35.19 21.95
N THR A 373 -5.64 34.58 21.15
CA THR A 373 -5.79 33.20 20.64
C THR A 373 -5.11 32.15 21.51
N TYR A 374 -4.52 32.55 22.65
CA TYR A 374 -3.94 31.61 23.59
C TYR A 374 -5.02 30.78 24.27
N GLY A 375 -4.92 29.45 24.16
CA GLY A 375 -5.85 28.53 24.84
C GLY A 375 -7.28 28.46 24.29
N ILE A 376 -7.59 29.13 23.17
CA ILE A 376 -8.95 29.12 22.58
C ILE A 376 -9.28 27.84 21.79
N GLY A 377 -8.28 26.97 21.59
CA GLY A 377 -8.34 25.73 20.81
C GLY A 377 -8.20 24.46 21.65
N LYS A 378 -8.55 24.49 22.94
CA LYS A 378 -8.41 23.33 23.85
C LYS A 378 -9.32 22.16 23.49
N GLU A 379 -10.35 22.40 22.68
CA GLU A 379 -11.34 21.39 22.26
C GLU A 379 -10.79 20.34 21.30
N LEU A 380 -9.67 20.60 20.61
CA LEU A 380 -9.02 19.63 19.74
C LEU A 380 -7.66 19.18 20.29
N THR A 381 -7.34 17.92 20.02
CA THR A 381 -6.02 17.36 20.33
C THR A 381 -4.94 18.03 19.46
N LYS A 382 -3.67 17.93 19.89
CA LYS A 382 -2.53 18.43 19.09
C LYS A 382 -2.51 17.77 17.69
N LYS A 383 -2.83 16.47 17.62
CA LYS A 383 -2.90 15.71 16.36
C LYS A 383 -4.01 16.23 15.44
N GLN A 384 -5.22 16.47 15.97
CA GLN A 384 -6.33 17.05 15.21
C GLN A 384 -6.02 18.45 14.68
N TRP A 385 -5.38 19.31 15.48
CA TRP A 385 -4.96 20.63 15.01
C TRP A 385 -3.90 20.55 13.92
N PHE A 386 -2.95 19.61 14.01
CA PHE A 386 -2.01 19.37 12.91
C PHE A 386 -2.74 18.93 11.64
N HIS A 387 -3.72 18.04 11.75
CA HIS A 387 -4.54 17.62 10.61
C HIS A 387 -5.29 18.78 9.95
N LEU A 388 -5.90 19.66 10.75
CA LEU A 388 -6.56 20.87 10.24
C LEU A 388 -5.59 21.83 9.58
N SER A 389 -4.43 22.09 10.19
CA SER A 389 -3.43 22.99 9.60
C SER A 389 -2.98 22.56 8.20
N ARG A 390 -2.91 21.25 7.97
CA ARG A 390 -2.57 20.66 6.67
C ARG A 390 -3.68 20.86 5.64
N GLN A 391 -4.94 20.71 6.05
CA GLN A 391 -6.07 20.98 5.16
C GLN A 391 -6.12 22.45 4.74
N LEU A 392 -5.85 23.38 5.67
CA LEU A 392 -5.81 24.81 5.36
C LEU A 392 -4.65 25.17 4.41
N LEU A 393 -3.49 24.51 4.55
CA LEU A 393 -2.39 24.62 3.59
C LEU A 393 -2.80 24.11 2.21
N HIS A 394 -3.46 22.95 2.12
CA HIS A 394 -3.89 22.35 0.84
C HIS A 394 -4.99 23.17 0.15
N GLN A 395 -5.92 23.76 0.92
CA GLN A 395 -6.93 24.67 0.41
C GLN A 395 -6.35 26.06 0.05
N GLY A 396 -5.06 26.26 0.25
CA GLY A 396 -4.37 27.50 -0.08
C GLY A 396 -4.72 28.66 0.83
N LEU A 397 -5.34 28.44 2.00
CA LEU A 397 -5.67 29.48 2.99
C LEU A 397 -4.44 29.87 3.83
N VAL A 398 -3.47 28.97 3.93
CA VAL A 398 -2.18 29.20 4.60
C VAL A 398 -1.08 28.88 3.59
N ILE A 399 -0.03 29.68 3.59
CA ILE A 399 1.17 29.48 2.77
C ILE A 399 2.34 29.24 3.72
N GLN A 400 3.20 28.28 3.39
CA GLN A 400 4.44 28.08 4.12
C GLN A 400 5.56 28.91 3.48
N ASP A 401 6.22 29.74 4.28
CA ASP A 401 7.38 30.52 3.86
C ASP A 401 8.52 29.58 3.44
N THR A 402 9.11 29.86 2.28
CA THR A 402 10.16 29.06 1.64
C THR A 402 11.53 29.23 2.28
N GLU A 403 11.79 30.32 3.00
CA GLU A 403 13.11 30.56 3.63
C GLU A 403 13.22 30.00 5.05
N TYR A 404 12.19 30.19 5.89
CA TYR A 404 12.26 29.87 7.33
C TYR A 404 11.18 28.87 7.79
N GLY A 405 10.29 28.42 6.90
CA GLY A 405 9.26 27.42 7.20
C GLY A 405 8.10 27.91 8.07
N GLY A 406 7.98 29.23 8.29
CA GLY A 406 6.87 29.88 8.98
C GLY A 406 5.56 29.82 8.20
N LEU A 407 4.42 29.95 8.87
CA LEU A 407 3.10 30.01 8.23
C LEU A 407 2.67 31.46 8.01
N LYS A 408 2.24 31.78 6.79
CA LYS A 408 1.66 33.07 6.39
C LYS A 408 0.22 32.88 5.92
N LEU A 409 -0.61 33.89 6.07
CA LEU A 409 -1.95 33.87 5.48
C LEU A 409 -1.89 34.10 3.97
N ALA A 410 -2.73 33.37 3.23
CA ALA A 410 -2.97 33.64 1.81
C ALA A 410 -4.00 34.77 1.63
N GLU A 411 -4.09 35.32 0.41
CA GLU A 411 -5.06 36.38 0.10
C GLU A 411 -6.52 35.92 0.26
N ASN A 412 -6.85 34.69 -0.16
CA ASN A 412 -8.18 34.10 0.01
C ASN A 412 -8.53 33.76 1.48
N ALA A 413 -7.55 33.77 2.39
CA ALA A 413 -7.81 33.53 3.82
C ALA A 413 -8.67 34.62 4.46
N TRP A 414 -8.67 35.83 3.90
CA TRP A 414 -9.42 36.97 4.41
C TRP A 414 -10.93 36.83 4.26
N ASP A 415 -11.41 36.14 3.24
CA ASP A 415 -12.84 35.93 3.02
C ASP A 415 -13.41 34.91 4.02
N VAL A 416 -12.63 33.87 4.35
CA VAL A 416 -12.91 32.97 5.48
C VAL A 416 -12.88 33.73 6.81
N PHE A 417 -11.91 34.63 6.99
CA PHE A 417 -11.75 35.43 8.20
C PHE A 417 -12.96 36.35 8.45
N LYS A 418 -13.51 36.93 7.38
CA LYS A 418 -14.70 37.79 7.41
C LYS A 418 -16.02 37.01 7.41
N GLY A 419 -15.97 35.67 7.40
CA GLY A 419 -17.16 34.80 7.38
C GLY A 419 -17.92 34.83 6.06
N LYS A 420 -17.30 35.31 4.97
CA LYS A 420 -17.89 35.34 3.62
C LYS A 420 -17.82 33.98 2.94
N GLU A 421 -16.80 33.18 3.27
CA GLU A 421 -16.58 31.85 2.74
C GLU A 421 -16.56 30.82 3.86
N THR A 422 -17.22 29.69 3.64
CA THR A 422 -17.24 28.57 4.60
C THR A 422 -16.13 27.58 4.27
N VAL A 423 -15.46 27.09 5.30
CA VAL A 423 -14.39 26.10 5.14
C VAL A 423 -14.94 24.74 5.53
N SER A 424 -15.02 23.87 4.53
CA SER A 424 -15.33 22.46 4.72
C SER A 424 -14.05 21.65 4.92
N GLY A 425 -14.06 20.70 5.85
CA GLY A 425 -12.93 19.84 6.11
C GLY A 425 -13.23 18.73 7.10
N ARG A 426 -12.18 18.05 7.54
CA ARG A 426 -12.27 16.86 8.38
C ARG A 426 -11.57 17.10 9.70
N ILE A 427 -12.17 16.57 10.76
CA ILE A 427 -11.53 16.45 12.06
C ILE A 427 -11.37 14.94 12.27
N GLU A 428 -10.14 14.45 12.36
CA GLU A 428 -9.90 13.04 12.67
C GLU A 428 -10.69 12.67 13.93
N ALA A 429 -11.63 11.73 13.81
CA ALA A 429 -12.17 11.03 14.96
C ALA A 429 -11.11 10.01 15.39
N ASP A 430 -10.85 9.92 16.70
CA ASP A 430 -9.90 8.97 17.26
C ASP A 430 -10.18 7.55 16.73
N GLU A 431 -9.10 6.92 16.27
CA GLU A 431 -8.98 5.54 15.80
C GLU A 431 -9.80 5.15 14.57
N ILE A 432 -9.10 5.07 13.43
CA ILE A 432 -9.51 4.23 12.31
C ILE A 432 -9.45 2.77 12.80
N LYS A 433 -10.58 2.25 13.29
CA LYS A 433 -10.75 0.80 13.43
C LYS A 433 -10.66 0.19 12.04
N ILE A 434 -9.57 -0.53 11.79
CA ILE A 434 -9.37 -1.32 10.59
C ILE A 434 -10.50 -2.35 10.54
N VAL A 435 -11.53 -2.07 9.74
CA VAL A 435 -12.54 -3.07 9.40
C VAL A 435 -11.83 -4.10 8.52
N LYS A 436 -11.42 -5.21 9.13
CA LYS A 436 -10.95 -6.40 8.41
C LYS A 436 -12.11 -6.90 7.53
N LYS A 437 -12.14 -6.48 6.28
CA LYS A 437 -12.97 -7.16 5.27
C LYS A 437 -12.30 -8.49 4.93
N PRO A 438 -13.08 -9.58 4.73
CA PRO A 438 -12.54 -10.84 4.26
C PRO A 438 -11.95 -10.64 2.86
N THR A 439 -10.75 -11.19 2.68
CA THR A 439 -9.95 -11.20 1.46
C THR A 439 -10.65 -11.93 0.31
N GLU A 440 -10.70 -11.30 -0.88
CA GLU A 440 -10.91 -11.99 -2.16
C GLU A 440 -9.59 -11.99 -2.94
N ASN A 441 -8.83 -13.08 -2.80
CA ASN A 441 -8.35 -13.95 -3.89
C ASN A 441 -7.36 -14.99 -3.33
N ILE A 442 -7.72 -16.26 -3.57
CA ILE A 442 -7.28 -17.52 -2.93
C ILE A 442 -7.46 -17.54 -1.41
N ALA A 443 -8.69 -17.30 -0.93
CA ALA A 443 -8.99 -17.20 0.49
C ALA A 443 -9.27 -18.54 1.21
N ASP A 444 -9.14 -19.68 0.54
CA ASP A 444 -9.52 -20.99 1.09
C ASP A 444 -8.41 -22.02 0.89
N PHE A 445 -7.25 -21.77 1.51
CA PHE A 445 -6.13 -22.71 1.60
C PHE A 445 -5.85 -23.07 3.06
N ASP A 446 -5.43 -24.31 3.30
CA ASP A 446 -5.06 -24.78 4.63
C ASP A 446 -3.69 -24.19 5.03
N LYS A 447 -3.69 -23.34 6.06
CA LYS A 447 -2.47 -22.69 6.56
C LYS A 447 -1.47 -23.68 7.15
N LYS A 448 -1.94 -24.72 7.85
CA LYS A 448 -1.05 -25.70 8.48
C LYS A 448 -0.35 -26.53 7.41
N LEU A 449 -1.07 -26.92 6.34
CA LEU A 449 -0.45 -27.58 5.20
C LEU A 449 0.54 -26.63 4.51
N PHE A 450 0.15 -25.37 4.26
CA PHE A 450 1.05 -24.38 3.65
C PHE A 450 2.36 -24.22 4.43
N ASP A 451 2.30 -24.12 5.75
CA ASP A 451 3.49 -23.98 6.61
C ASP A 451 4.39 -25.22 6.52
N ARG A 452 3.81 -26.44 6.52
CA ARG A 452 4.58 -27.68 6.30
C ARG A 452 5.23 -27.74 4.92
N LEU A 453 4.51 -27.37 3.87
CA LEU A 453 5.07 -27.35 2.52
C LEU A 453 6.16 -26.28 2.40
N ARG A 454 6.02 -25.15 3.12
CA ARG A 454 7.03 -24.09 3.17
C ARG A 454 8.30 -24.56 3.88
N GLU A 455 8.17 -25.27 5.00
CA GLU A 455 9.30 -25.89 5.70
C GLU A 455 10.00 -26.92 4.81
N LYS A 456 9.25 -27.82 4.17
CA LYS A 456 9.80 -28.82 3.26
C LYS A 456 10.52 -28.18 2.07
N ARG A 457 9.95 -27.12 1.52
CA ARG A 457 10.57 -26.31 0.46
C ARG A 457 11.89 -25.71 0.91
N LYS A 458 11.95 -25.17 2.13
CA LYS A 458 13.17 -24.58 2.69
C LYS A 458 14.25 -25.65 2.84
N GLN A 459 13.92 -26.80 3.42
CA GLN A 459 14.85 -27.92 3.55
C GLN A 459 15.50 -28.29 2.19
N LEU A 460 14.68 -28.51 1.16
CA LEU A 460 15.18 -28.88 -0.18
C LEU A 460 15.99 -27.76 -0.83
N ALA A 461 15.63 -26.51 -0.58
CA ALA A 461 16.34 -25.35 -1.09
C ALA A 461 17.73 -25.20 -0.46
N ASP A 462 17.83 -25.44 0.84
CA ASP A 462 19.09 -25.41 1.59
C ASP A 462 20.03 -26.54 1.14
N GLU A 463 19.50 -27.76 0.98
CA GLU A 463 20.23 -28.91 0.44
C GLU A 463 20.78 -28.63 -0.98
N ALA A 464 19.99 -27.98 -1.83
CA ALA A 464 20.37 -27.59 -3.18
C ALA A 464 21.15 -26.26 -3.25
N LYS A 465 21.34 -25.55 -2.12
CA LYS A 465 21.95 -24.20 -2.03
C LYS A 465 21.31 -23.14 -2.94
N VAL A 466 20.01 -23.25 -3.20
CA VAL A 466 19.24 -22.31 -4.02
C VAL A 466 18.18 -21.57 -3.19
N PRO A 467 17.67 -20.40 -3.63
CA PRO A 467 16.57 -19.74 -2.93
C PRO A 467 15.27 -20.57 -2.92
N PRO A 468 14.45 -20.54 -1.84
CA PRO A 468 13.25 -21.38 -1.72
C PRO A 468 12.26 -21.26 -2.88
N TYR A 469 12.03 -20.06 -3.38
CA TYR A 469 11.07 -19.82 -4.47
C TYR A 469 11.49 -20.46 -5.81
N VAL A 470 12.77 -20.85 -5.98
CA VAL A 470 13.26 -21.57 -7.17
C VAL A 470 12.67 -22.98 -7.22
N ILE A 471 12.51 -23.64 -6.07
CA ILE A 471 11.84 -24.93 -5.95
C ILE A 471 10.36 -24.76 -6.36
N PHE A 472 9.59 -24.03 -5.56
CA PHE A 472 8.20 -23.65 -5.85
C PHE A 472 7.89 -22.26 -5.32
N SER A 473 7.10 -21.46 -6.06
CA SER A 473 6.65 -20.15 -5.58
C SER A 473 5.61 -20.28 -4.46
N ASP A 474 5.42 -19.25 -3.64
CA ASP A 474 4.38 -19.25 -2.60
C ASP A 474 2.98 -19.48 -3.19
N ARG A 475 2.71 -18.93 -4.38
CA ARG A 475 1.47 -19.19 -5.12
C ARG A 475 1.26 -20.67 -5.41
N THR A 476 2.32 -21.39 -5.75
CA THR A 476 2.28 -22.84 -6.01
C THR A 476 1.90 -23.58 -4.72
N LEU A 477 2.54 -23.25 -3.60
CA LEU A 477 2.26 -23.89 -2.30
C LEU A 477 0.85 -23.59 -1.79
N ILE A 478 0.37 -22.36 -2.00
CA ILE A 478 -1.01 -21.97 -1.68
C ILE A 478 -1.99 -22.80 -2.51
N GLU A 479 -1.75 -22.98 -3.81
CA GLU A 479 -2.61 -23.83 -4.64
C GLU A 479 -2.57 -25.29 -4.20
N MET A 480 -1.39 -25.86 -3.88
CA MET A 480 -1.29 -27.21 -3.29
C MET A 480 -2.11 -27.32 -2.01
N SER A 481 -2.05 -26.30 -1.15
CA SER A 481 -2.76 -26.27 0.14
C SER A 481 -4.26 -25.97 -0.01
N ALA A 482 -4.70 -25.52 -1.17
CA ALA A 482 -6.10 -25.29 -1.49
C ALA A 482 -6.76 -26.50 -2.17
N PHE A 483 -6.01 -27.18 -3.05
CA PHE A 483 -6.51 -28.27 -3.88
C PHE A 483 -6.16 -29.67 -3.36
N PHE A 484 -5.18 -29.80 -2.47
CA PHE A 484 -4.76 -31.07 -1.86
C PHE A 484 -4.49 -32.17 -2.90
N PRO A 485 -3.59 -31.95 -3.89
CA PRO A 485 -3.33 -32.95 -4.93
C PRO A 485 -2.80 -34.25 -4.30
N GLN A 486 -3.39 -35.39 -4.65
CA GLN A 486 -3.02 -36.72 -4.11
C GLN A 486 -2.40 -37.63 -5.17
N ASN A 487 -2.29 -37.17 -6.41
CA ASN A 487 -1.61 -37.89 -7.49
C ASN A 487 -0.87 -36.92 -8.43
N ILE A 488 0.03 -37.49 -9.23
CA ILE A 488 0.91 -36.76 -10.16
C ILE A 488 0.12 -35.95 -11.20
N ASN A 489 -0.97 -36.51 -11.72
CA ASN A 489 -1.78 -35.84 -12.75
C ASN A 489 -2.43 -34.57 -12.22
N ASN A 490 -2.98 -34.63 -11.01
CA ASN A 490 -3.60 -33.48 -10.37
C ASN A 490 -2.55 -32.46 -9.91
N MET A 491 -1.37 -32.92 -9.49
CA MET A 491 -0.26 -32.03 -9.17
C MET A 491 0.25 -31.27 -10.40
N LYS A 492 0.30 -31.91 -11.59
CA LYS A 492 0.68 -31.26 -12.86
C LYS A 492 -0.23 -30.07 -13.21
N ASN A 493 -1.49 -30.09 -12.74
CA ASN A 493 -2.45 -29.01 -12.99
C ASN A 493 -2.26 -27.78 -12.06
N ILE A 494 -1.42 -27.88 -11.02
CA ILE A 494 -1.10 -26.77 -10.13
C ILE A 494 -0.21 -25.74 -10.84
N TYR A 495 -0.49 -24.45 -10.60
CA TYR A 495 0.26 -23.36 -11.24
C TYR A 495 1.76 -23.45 -10.92
N GLY A 496 2.60 -23.28 -11.94
CA GLY A 496 4.06 -23.22 -11.78
C GLY A 496 4.78 -24.57 -11.70
N ILE A 497 4.04 -25.69 -11.84
CA ILE A 497 4.62 -27.04 -11.87
C ILE A 497 4.81 -27.50 -13.32
N GLY A 498 6.02 -27.29 -13.85
CA GLY A 498 6.46 -27.87 -15.12
C GLY A 498 7.00 -29.30 -14.98
N GLU A 499 7.23 -29.99 -16.09
CA GLU A 499 7.65 -31.40 -16.08
C GLU A 499 8.95 -31.65 -15.32
N GLU A 500 9.94 -30.77 -15.47
CA GLU A 500 11.22 -30.88 -14.77
C GLU A 500 11.07 -30.75 -13.25
N LYS A 501 10.22 -29.82 -12.79
CA LYS A 501 9.95 -29.64 -11.35
C LYS A 501 9.13 -30.78 -10.77
N LEU A 502 8.19 -31.30 -11.55
CA LEU A 502 7.38 -32.45 -11.17
C LEU A 502 8.25 -33.70 -10.98
N LYS A 503 9.19 -33.96 -11.89
CA LYS A 503 10.14 -35.08 -11.77
C LYS A 503 11.05 -34.94 -10.54
N LYS A 504 11.60 -33.75 -10.30
CA LYS A 504 12.57 -33.52 -9.22
C LYS A 504 11.94 -33.43 -7.83
N TYR A 505 10.81 -32.73 -7.70
CA TYR A 505 10.23 -32.37 -6.41
C TYR A 505 8.79 -32.87 -6.22
N GLY A 506 8.11 -33.28 -7.30
CA GLY A 506 6.68 -33.61 -7.25
C GLY A 506 6.35 -34.72 -6.26
N PHE A 507 7.08 -35.83 -6.31
CA PHE A 507 6.88 -36.97 -5.40
C PHE A 507 7.07 -36.59 -3.93
N ILE A 508 8.12 -35.82 -3.62
CA ILE A 508 8.45 -35.41 -2.26
C ILE A 508 7.33 -34.56 -1.65
N PHE A 509 6.75 -33.65 -2.44
CA PHE A 509 5.65 -32.80 -1.96
C PHE A 509 4.32 -33.56 -1.93
N LEU A 510 4.08 -34.49 -2.86
CA LEU A 510 2.90 -35.36 -2.83
C LEU A 510 2.85 -36.20 -1.56
N GLU A 511 3.98 -36.77 -1.15
CA GLU A 511 4.09 -37.55 0.09
C GLU A 511 3.63 -36.73 1.30
N VAL A 512 4.15 -35.50 1.46
CA VAL A 512 3.75 -34.58 2.54
C VAL A 512 2.26 -34.23 2.49
N ILE A 513 1.69 -34.04 1.29
CA ILE A 513 0.28 -33.71 1.11
C ILE A 513 -0.61 -34.92 1.44
N CYS A 514 -0.26 -36.12 0.94
CA CYS A 514 -1.00 -37.35 1.18
C CYS A 514 -1.00 -37.69 2.67
N GLU A 515 0.16 -37.68 3.34
CA GLU A 515 0.27 -37.90 4.78
C GLU A 515 -0.60 -36.91 5.58
N TYR A 516 -0.62 -35.64 5.19
CA TYR A 516 -1.48 -34.64 5.82
C TYR A 516 -2.96 -34.92 5.59
N CYS A 517 -3.34 -35.28 4.36
CA CYS A 517 -4.72 -35.56 3.99
C CYS A 517 -5.26 -36.81 4.69
N GLU A 518 -4.47 -37.89 4.76
CA GLU A 518 -4.82 -39.11 5.48
C GLU A 518 -5.04 -38.85 6.96
N LYS A 519 -4.10 -38.12 7.60
CA LYS A 519 -4.19 -37.78 9.03
C LYS A 519 -5.41 -36.92 9.38
N HIS A 520 -5.89 -36.10 8.45
CA HIS A 520 -6.97 -35.15 8.68
C HIS A 520 -8.28 -35.49 7.95
N GLY A 521 -8.34 -36.62 7.24
CA GLY A 521 -9.53 -37.05 6.48
C GLY A 521 -9.92 -36.08 5.38
N ILE A 522 -8.95 -35.43 4.73
CA ILE A 522 -9.20 -34.39 3.71
C ILE A 522 -9.23 -35.02 2.33
N ALA A 523 -10.33 -34.81 1.60
CA ALA A 523 -10.45 -35.22 0.21
C ALA A 523 -9.83 -34.20 -0.75
N GLU A 524 -9.24 -34.70 -1.83
CA GLU A 524 -8.69 -33.91 -2.93
C GLU A 524 -9.76 -33.05 -3.61
N ARG A 525 -9.39 -31.82 -3.98
CA ARG A 525 -10.25 -30.90 -4.75
C ARG A 525 -9.66 -30.75 -6.14
N LEU A 526 -10.39 -31.19 -7.16
CA LEU A 526 -9.95 -31.11 -8.55
C LEU A 526 -9.91 -29.66 -9.06
N LYS A 527 -8.84 -29.35 -9.79
CA LYS A 527 -8.67 -28.09 -10.52
C LYS A 527 -9.03 -28.33 -12.00
N GLU A 528 -10.20 -27.86 -12.43
CA GLU A 528 -10.60 -27.92 -13.84
C GLU A 528 -9.90 -26.84 -14.68
N ASN A 529 -9.54 -27.18 -15.92
CA ASN A 529 -8.79 -26.33 -16.84
C ASN A 529 -9.38 -24.91 -16.99
N GLY A 530 -8.64 -23.91 -16.52
CA GLY A 530 -8.68 -22.54 -17.04
C GLY A 530 -9.87 -21.64 -16.69
N GLN A 531 -10.96 -22.13 -16.10
CA GLN A 531 -12.05 -21.27 -15.63
C GLN A 531 -12.58 -21.75 -14.29
N LEU A 532 -12.63 -20.84 -13.31
CA LEU A 532 -13.51 -20.94 -12.14
C LEU A 532 -14.98 -20.94 -12.62
N LYS A 533 -15.46 -22.05 -13.20
CA LYS A 533 -16.88 -22.32 -13.11
C LYS A 533 -17.15 -22.66 -11.65
N ARG A 534 -17.71 -21.66 -10.96
CA ARG A 534 -18.57 -21.89 -9.80
C ARG A 534 -19.32 -23.20 -10.06
N LYS A 535 -19.05 -24.26 -9.29
CA LYS A 535 -20.06 -25.27 -9.06
C LYS A 535 -21.26 -24.49 -8.54
N THR A 536 -22.25 -24.33 -9.40
CA THR A 536 -23.60 -23.92 -9.05
C THR A 536 -24.24 -25.05 -8.24
N SER A 537 -23.71 -25.29 -7.05
CA SER A 537 -24.50 -25.69 -5.89
C SER A 537 -24.75 -24.46 -5.02
N LYS A 538 -25.07 -23.33 -5.68
CA LYS A 538 -25.78 -22.26 -5.00
C LYS A 538 -27.22 -22.73 -4.84
N GLN A 539 -27.52 -23.41 -3.73
CA GLN A 539 -28.57 -22.79 -2.94
C GLN A 539 -28.02 -21.40 -2.58
N PRO A 540 -28.72 -20.31 -2.89
CA PRO A 540 -28.25 -18.99 -2.51
C PRO A 540 -28.00 -19.06 -1.00
N ARG A 541 -26.73 -18.93 -0.57
CA ARG A 541 -26.42 -18.74 0.85
C ARG A 541 -27.19 -17.49 1.23
N LYS A 542 -28.33 -17.68 1.90
CA LYS A 542 -29.17 -16.60 2.41
C LYS A 542 -28.26 -15.63 3.13
N LEU A 543 -28.36 -14.36 2.77
CA LEU A 543 -27.64 -13.30 3.48
C LEU A 543 -27.95 -13.45 4.97
N ARG A 544 -26.94 -13.32 5.82
CA ARG A 544 -27.04 -13.68 7.24
C ARG A 544 -28.22 -12.97 7.94
N HIS A 545 -28.51 -11.72 7.57
CA HIS A 545 -29.65 -10.97 8.10
C HIS A 545 -31.00 -11.49 7.59
N VAL A 546 -31.07 -12.03 6.36
CA VAL A 546 -32.27 -12.70 5.83
C VAL A 546 -32.53 -14.01 6.56
N ALA A 547 -31.49 -14.83 6.77
CA ALA A 547 -31.63 -16.08 7.53
C ALA A 547 -32.05 -15.83 8.99
N ILE A 548 -31.49 -14.80 9.63
CA ILE A 548 -31.86 -14.40 11.00
C ILE A 548 -33.30 -13.86 11.06
N GLY A 549 -33.69 -13.01 10.11
CA GLY A 549 -35.06 -12.46 10.03
C GLY A 549 -36.12 -13.53 9.84
N GLU A 550 -35.87 -14.50 8.94
CA GLU A 550 -36.78 -15.62 8.72
C GLU A 550 -36.82 -16.60 9.89
N ALA A 551 -35.68 -16.91 10.51
CA ALA A 551 -35.63 -17.75 11.71
C ALA A 551 -36.46 -17.15 12.84
N TYR A 552 -36.35 -15.82 13.03
CA TYR A 552 -37.14 -15.09 14.01
C TYR A 552 -38.64 -15.10 13.69
N ASN A 553 -39.01 -14.95 12.41
CA ASN A 553 -40.41 -15.05 11.96
C ASN A 553 -40.98 -16.46 12.06
N ALA A 554 -40.13 -17.49 11.91
CA ALA A 554 -40.51 -18.90 12.07
C ALA A 554 -40.70 -19.32 13.54
N GLY A 555 -40.61 -18.39 14.49
CA GLY A 555 -40.88 -18.64 15.91
C GLY A 555 -39.64 -18.76 16.79
N GLU A 556 -38.43 -18.73 16.23
CA GLU A 556 -37.19 -18.86 17.00
C GLU A 556 -36.96 -17.63 17.91
N SER A 557 -36.59 -17.86 19.18
CA SER A 557 -36.33 -16.76 20.12
C SER A 557 -34.97 -16.09 19.85
N ILE A 558 -34.82 -14.83 20.27
CA ILE A 558 -33.58 -14.06 20.06
C ILE A 558 -32.38 -14.75 20.73
N GLU A 559 -32.58 -15.33 21.92
CA GLU A 559 -31.54 -16.04 22.66
C GLU A 559 -31.05 -17.28 21.90
N LYS A 560 -31.98 -18.02 21.27
CA LYS A 560 -31.65 -19.20 20.48
C LYS A 560 -30.92 -18.83 19.18
N ILE A 561 -31.30 -17.73 18.53
CA ILE A 561 -30.60 -17.17 17.38
C ILE A 561 -29.17 -16.72 17.76
N MET A 562 -29.01 -16.06 18.92
CA MET A 562 -27.69 -15.67 19.44
C MET A 562 -26.77 -16.87 19.63
N ALA A 563 -27.28 -17.96 20.24
CA ALA A 563 -26.53 -19.19 20.45
C ALA A 563 -26.18 -19.88 19.13
N ARG A 564 -27.15 -20.03 18.22
CA ARG A 564 -26.98 -20.71 16.91
C ARG A 564 -25.92 -20.04 16.04
N TYR A 565 -25.91 -18.70 16.01
CA TYR A 565 -24.99 -17.93 15.17
C TYR A 565 -23.75 -17.44 15.91
N ASN A 566 -23.61 -17.74 17.21
CA ASN A 566 -22.55 -17.25 18.09
C ASN A 566 -22.34 -15.73 17.99
N ILE A 567 -23.42 -14.97 18.17
CA ILE A 567 -23.43 -13.49 18.06
C ILE A 567 -24.13 -12.84 19.24
N LYS A 568 -23.74 -11.60 19.56
CA LYS A 568 -24.30 -10.80 20.65
C LYS A 568 -25.68 -10.24 20.26
N LEU A 569 -26.50 -9.89 21.26
CA LEU A 569 -27.85 -9.32 21.11
C LEU A 569 -27.86 -8.15 20.12
N VAL A 570 -26.95 -7.19 20.29
CA VAL A 570 -26.83 -6.01 19.42
C VAL A 570 -26.68 -6.39 17.94
N THR A 571 -25.93 -7.45 17.64
CA THR A 571 -25.72 -7.95 16.27
C THR A 571 -26.99 -8.57 15.71
N VAL A 572 -27.78 -9.29 16.53
CA VAL A 572 -29.08 -9.82 16.12
C VAL A 572 -30.06 -8.68 15.83
N LEU A 573 -30.14 -7.67 16.72
CA LEU A 573 -31.01 -6.51 16.53
C LEU A 573 -30.66 -5.71 15.27
N ASP A 574 -29.37 -5.56 14.96
CA ASP A 574 -28.92 -4.88 13.73
C ASP A 574 -29.25 -5.70 12.47
N HIS A 575 -29.16 -7.03 12.54
CA HIS A 575 -29.59 -7.91 11.46
C HIS A 575 -31.11 -7.87 11.23
N LEU A 576 -31.92 -7.91 12.30
CA LEU A 576 -33.37 -7.76 12.20
C LEU A 576 -33.76 -6.37 11.66
N PHE A 577 -33.07 -5.31 12.09
CA PHE A 577 -33.33 -3.96 11.58
C PHE A 577 -33.04 -3.86 10.08
N LYS A 578 -31.90 -4.40 9.65
CA LYS A 578 -31.56 -4.46 8.23
C LYS A 578 -32.59 -5.25 7.41
N TYR A 579 -33.06 -6.38 7.95
CA TYR A 579 -34.09 -7.19 7.32
C TYR A 579 -35.40 -6.41 7.11
N VAL A 580 -35.82 -5.60 8.10
CA VAL A 580 -37.00 -4.72 8.01
C VAL A 580 -36.81 -3.56 7.03
N VAL A 581 -35.64 -2.90 7.06
CA VAL A 581 -35.34 -1.78 6.15
C VAL A 581 -35.32 -2.23 4.68
N GLU A 582 -34.96 -3.50 4.41
CA GLU A 582 -35.06 -4.11 3.09
C GLU A 582 -36.50 -4.49 2.68
N GLY A 583 -37.52 -4.10 3.46
CA GLY A 583 -38.93 -4.26 3.15
C GLY A 583 -39.59 -5.54 3.68
N ASN A 584 -38.86 -6.36 4.44
CA ASN A 584 -39.39 -7.62 4.98
C ASN A 584 -40.14 -7.39 6.31
N LYS A 585 -41.25 -8.10 6.53
CA LYS A 585 -42.00 -8.02 7.80
C LYS A 585 -41.29 -8.80 8.90
N ILE A 586 -41.40 -8.33 10.14
CA ILE A 586 -40.95 -9.08 11.32
C ILE A 586 -42.09 -9.31 12.32
N ARG A 587 -42.04 -10.45 13.00
CA ARG A 587 -42.93 -10.83 14.10
C ARG A 587 -42.80 -9.84 15.27
N SER A 588 -43.94 -9.34 15.76
CA SER A 588 -43.96 -8.34 16.86
C SER A 588 -43.93 -8.97 18.26
N ASP A 589 -44.36 -10.23 18.37
CA ASP A 589 -44.26 -11.00 19.60
C ASP A 589 -42.78 -11.30 19.92
N GLY A 590 -42.44 -11.40 21.21
CA GLY A 590 -41.08 -11.71 21.67
C GLY A 590 -40.04 -10.58 21.59
N LEU A 591 -40.31 -9.45 20.90
CA LEU A 591 -39.35 -8.34 20.83
C LEU A 591 -39.20 -7.63 22.19
N LEU A 592 -40.33 -7.30 22.82
CA LEU A 592 -40.34 -6.56 24.08
C LEU A 592 -39.96 -7.42 25.30
N SER A 593 -40.03 -8.75 25.21
CA SER A 593 -39.64 -9.64 26.31
C SER A 593 -38.14 -9.63 26.59
N VAL A 594 -37.33 -9.12 25.66
CA VAL A 594 -35.88 -8.97 25.81
C VAL A 594 -35.49 -7.62 26.44
N SER A 595 -36.45 -6.70 26.59
CA SER A 595 -36.21 -5.42 27.27
C SER A 595 -36.63 -5.50 28.75
N ALA A 596 -35.80 -4.98 29.63
CA ALA A 596 -36.09 -4.87 31.07
C ALA A 596 -36.90 -3.61 31.44
N LEU A 597 -37.41 -2.87 30.45
CA LEU A 597 -38.10 -1.59 30.67
C LEU A 597 -39.56 -1.75 31.08
N SER A 598 -40.01 -0.91 32.02
CA SER A 598 -41.42 -0.78 32.38
C SER A 598 -42.27 -0.29 31.19
N GLN A 599 -43.53 -0.73 31.12
CA GLN A 599 -44.48 -0.36 30.06
C GLN A 599 -44.64 1.16 29.86
N LYS A 600 -44.60 1.96 30.95
CA LYS A 600 -44.61 3.44 30.88
C LYS A 600 -43.44 4.04 30.11
N LYS A 601 -42.23 3.45 30.24
CA LYS A 601 -41.01 3.94 29.55
C LYS A 601 -41.03 3.56 28.08
N ILE A 602 -41.53 2.36 27.75
CA ILE A 602 -41.69 1.92 26.36
C ILE A 602 -42.64 2.87 25.62
N GLN A 603 -43.77 3.22 26.24
CA GLN A 603 -44.76 4.14 25.65
C GLN A 603 -44.16 5.53 25.38
N ALA A 604 -43.40 6.10 26.32
CA ALA A 604 -42.74 7.40 26.14
C ALA A 604 -41.72 7.41 24.97
N VAL A 605 -41.05 6.28 24.73
CA VAL A 605 -40.13 6.13 23.58
C VAL A 605 -40.91 6.03 22.27
N LEU A 606 -42.02 5.29 22.23
CA LEU A 606 -42.87 5.19 21.05
C LEU A 606 -43.45 6.55 20.63
N GLU A 607 -43.97 7.33 21.59
CA GLU A 607 -44.41 8.71 21.34
C GLU A 607 -43.29 9.61 20.80
N THR A 608 -42.05 9.36 21.23
CA THR A 608 -40.88 10.09 20.73
C THR A 608 -40.50 9.66 19.31
N PHE A 609 -40.63 8.37 18.97
CA PHE A 609 -40.42 7.88 17.61
C PHE A 609 -41.44 8.45 16.62
N ASP A 610 -42.70 8.62 17.02
CA ASP A 610 -43.73 9.24 16.16
C ASP A 610 -43.43 10.71 15.83
N ARG A 611 -42.72 11.43 16.71
CA ARG A 611 -42.38 12.86 16.50
C ARG A 611 -41.05 13.08 15.78
N LEU A 612 -40.05 12.23 16.01
CA LEU A 612 -38.66 12.44 15.54
C LEU A 612 -38.22 11.44 14.46
N GLY A 613 -39.03 10.42 14.17
CA GLY A 613 -38.67 9.31 13.30
C GLY A 613 -37.77 8.27 13.98
N THR A 614 -37.66 7.10 13.36
CA THR A 614 -36.92 5.94 13.87
C THR A 614 -35.50 5.81 13.32
N GLU A 615 -35.09 6.71 12.42
CA GLU A 615 -33.83 6.61 11.66
C GLU A 615 -32.59 6.82 12.54
N TYR A 616 -32.64 7.80 13.44
CA TYR A 616 -31.52 8.16 14.31
C TYR A 616 -31.87 7.96 15.80
N LEU A 617 -31.15 7.07 16.48
CA LEU A 617 -31.35 6.81 17.92
C LEU A 617 -30.65 7.83 18.84
N SER A 618 -29.64 8.56 18.32
CA SER A 618 -28.84 9.53 19.10
C SER A 618 -29.64 10.71 19.67
N PRO A 619 -30.54 11.37 18.90
CA PRO A 619 -31.39 12.43 19.44
C PRO A 619 -32.31 11.95 20.58
N ILE A 620 -32.81 10.72 20.47
CA ILE A 620 -33.73 10.11 21.44
C ILE A 620 -32.98 9.68 22.70
N TYR A 621 -31.78 9.14 22.55
CA TYR A 621 -30.89 8.83 23.67
C TYR A 621 -30.53 10.09 24.49
N LYS A 622 -30.19 11.19 23.80
CA LYS A 622 -29.90 12.50 24.44
C LYS A 622 -31.12 13.07 25.16
N LYS A 623 -32.31 13.01 24.56
CA LYS A 623 -33.56 13.49 25.17
C LYS A 623 -33.93 12.73 26.45
N ASN A 624 -33.61 11.43 26.50
CA ASN A 624 -33.80 10.58 27.68
C ASN A 624 -32.67 10.72 28.73
N LYS A 625 -31.72 11.64 28.55
CA LYS A 625 -30.57 11.88 29.46
C LYS A 625 -29.80 10.60 29.82
N GLY A 626 -29.70 9.64 28.89
CA GLY A 626 -29.01 8.36 29.13
C GLY A 626 -29.75 7.36 30.04
N LYS A 627 -31.01 7.62 30.42
CA LYS A 627 -31.81 6.71 31.27
C LYS A 627 -32.32 5.45 30.56
N ILE A 628 -32.14 5.37 29.25
CA ILE A 628 -32.55 4.24 28.39
C ILE A 628 -31.35 3.83 27.56
N SER A 629 -30.99 2.55 27.57
CA SER A 629 -29.84 2.03 26.84
C SER A 629 -30.07 2.07 25.33
N TYR A 630 -28.99 2.12 24.54
CA TYR A 630 -29.09 1.99 23.07
C TYR A 630 -29.67 0.64 22.64
N GLU A 631 -29.47 -0.41 23.44
CA GLU A 631 -29.99 -1.75 23.17
C GLU A 631 -31.52 -1.76 23.29
N ASP A 632 -32.06 -1.17 24.36
CA ASP A 632 -33.50 -1.00 24.54
C ASP A 632 -34.14 -0.14 23.45
N LEU A 633 -33.46 0.96 23.04
CA LEU A 633 -33.95 1.80 21.94
C LEU A 633 -34.00 1.03 20.61
N LYS A 634 -33.05 0.11 20.35
CA LYS A 634 -33.09 -0.76 19.16
C LYS A 634 -34.24 -1.76 19.23
N ILE A 635 -34.52 -2.34 20.40
CA ILE A 635 -35.65 -3.25 20.62
C ILE A 635 -36.99 -2.54 20.36
N ILE A 636 -37.20 -1.38 20.99
CA ILE A 636 -38.45 -0.61 20.84
C ILE A 636 -38.61 -0.13 19.40
N ARG A 637 -37.53 0.24 18.71
CA ARG A 637 -37.56 0.60 17.28
C ARG A 637 -38.03 -0.55 16.41
N LEU A 638 -37.53 -1.76 16.63
CA LEU A 638 -37.98 -2.94 15.88
C LEU A 638 -39.45 -3.24 16.16
N TYR A 639 -39.88 -3.09 17.42
CA TYR A 639 -41.29 -3.25 17.79
C TYR A 639 -42.19 -2.23 17.09
N ASP A 640 -41.83 -0.95 17.07
CA ASP A 640 -42.57 0.11 16.38
C ASP A 640 -42.68 -0.16 14.87
N LEU A 641 -41.55 -0.50 14.23
CA LEU A 641 -41.51 -0.82 12.80
C LEU A 641 -42.35 -2.06 12.46
N SER A 642 -42.36 -3.09 13.33
CA SER A 642 -43.20 -4.28 13.14
C SER A 642 -44.70 -3.96 13.19
N LYS A 643 -45.11 -3.01 14.04
CA LYS A 643 -46.50 -2.57 14.18
C LYS A 643 -46.93 -1.68 13.02
N LYS A 644 -46.05 -0.78 12.56
CA LYS A 644 -46.34 0.10 11.40
C LYS A 644 -46.49 -0.68 10.09
N SER A 645 -45.72 -1.75 9.88
CA SER A 645 -45.90 -2.65 8.72
C SER A 645 -47.20 -3.48 8.74
N SER A 646 -47.93 -3.50 9.85
CA SER A 646 -49.20 -4.23 9.99
C SER A 646 -50.44 -3.35 9.75
N LYS A 647 -50.29 -2.02 9.67
CA LYS A 647 -51.38 -1.06 9.43
C LYS A 647 -51.65 -0.74 7.95
N ASN A 648 -50.85 -1.27 7.02
CA ASN A 648 -51.03 -1.13 5.56
C ASN A 648 -51.65 -2.39 4.92
N ILE A 649 -52.64 -3.00 5.57
CA ILE A 649 -53.51 -4.04 5.00
C ILE A 649 -54.94 -3.51 5.05
#